data_AF-A0A8W8P2K2-F1
#
_entry.id   AF-A0A8W8P2K2-F1
#
_cell.length_a   1.000
_cell.length_b   1.000
_cell.length_c   1.000
_cell.angle_alpha   90.00
_cell.angle_beta   90.00
_cell.angle_gamma   90.00
#
_symmetry.space_group_name_H-M   'P 1'
#
loop_
_entity.id
_entity.type
_entity.pdbx_description
1 polymer ?
#
loop_
_entity_poly.entity_id
_entity_poly.type
_entity_poly.pdbx_seq_one_letter_code
_entity_poly.pdbx_strand_id
1 'polypeptide(L)'
;MKEHETDNKLKRMRGKPFLHFHLLIAFVVSCTLLRKCQGQLEVTRTTSLGDITGVRTLVPGTTDTHVDQFRKIPYALPPVGHLRFQKPQPFGSWNGTLEGRDFGPSCMQGQSAFFVDVPNKDLSEDCLFLNIYVPSDASPNGSLPVMVWIHGGAFLYGQGMFYNASNLASVGNVVVVTLNYRLGLFGFFTLNNPVARGNYGIYDQILALQWINDHIASFGGDPNSITIFGESAGGMSTSLLSLIPSNKGLFKRVISQSGTSNSPCLMADNSHFLSELVGTSAGCTTAQTDKQVLLNCMRGIPAETLQHVVETIYASSDEVRFVLGFGPVVDGELFPDQPTKLLSDAYPNHHYFFRSLDLLTGATSGEGSLLIIQLSDPKLQARYEYNVSEGLSKDVMCNLVAPGLVKDHFQNNQKLADMICDEYSVDPSEGLQSQSVRTTEAHGEFFLTAPVIELANRHSDRNGMGSTFVYMHSRINPVHIGPPSPSWFTKSVHADELFYLFGIQQYSNIDPKDLEFSRMLMTYWANFARHGNVNSGDDKSVPTWPLYTVDHQLYNDFGSDITVQISPAKRAHQFWYREIPRASKSVNHSHDPVVSFFSRKMSAFIKLFLAACLCSTIVVAAGTPPKPTGMTTPQKTSRGSRPTVKPQTTVAITTDNSIVTSNSKKPISSRVVTSQSKTTQRPVTTQKPVSTTNAADTRSIAITTMVVSVIASLAYM
;
A
#
# COMPACT_ATOMS: atom_id res chain seq x y z
N MET A 1 61.03 -61.26 11.64
CA MET A 1 60.73 -62.53 12.34
C MET A 1 60.16 -62.19 13.70
N LYS A 2 59.03 -62.80 14.05
CA LYS A 2 58.20 -62.63 15.26
C LYS A 2 56.98 -61.72 15.09
N GLU A 3 55.99 -62.27 14.38
CA GLU A 3 54.64 -62.37 14.94
C GLU A 3 54.70 -63.04 16.32
N HIS A 4 54.24 -62.35 17.35
CA HIS A 4 53.55 -62.87 18.53
C HIS A 4 53.57 -61.81 19.62
N GLU A 5 52.57 -60.91 19.66
CA GLU A 5 51.98 -60.38 20.90
C GLU A 5 50.80 -59.44 20.60
N THR A 6 49.74 -59.98 20.02
CA THR A 6 48.43 -59.31 19.99
C THR A 6 47.36 -60.30 20.42
N ASP A 7 47.37 -60.71 21.69
CA ASP A 7 46.20 -61.41 22.25
C ASP A 7 45.96 -61.24 23.76
N ASN A 8 46.40 -60.14 24.39
CA ASN A 8 46.14 -59.99 25.84
C ASN A 8 45.76 -58.59 26.37
N LYS A 9 45.43 -57.62 25.52
CA LYS A 9 44.92 -56.30 25.99
C LYS A 9 43.45 -55.99 25.66
N LEU A 10 42.72 -56.89 24.99
CA LEU A 10 41.33 -56.61 24.55
C LEU A 10 40.22 -57.30 25.37
N LYS A 11 40.53 -57.91 26.52
CA LYS A 11 39.54 -58.60 27.36
C LYS A 11 39.12 -57.90 28.65
N ARG A 12 39.50 -56.62 28.90
CA ARG A 12 39.16 -55.92 30.15
C ARG A 12 38.29 -54.66 30.07
N MET A 13 37.69 -54.32 28.93
CA MET A 13 36.80 -53.14 28.82
C MET A 13 35.42 -53.41 28.20
N ARG A 14 34.86 -54.61 28.40
CA ARG A 14 33.57 -55.01 27.80
C ARG A 14 32.33 -54.87 28.70
N GLY A 15 32.38 -54.02 29.73
CA GLY A 15 31.27 -53.90 30.71
C GLY A 15 30.69 -52.51 30.97
N LYS A 16 31.18 -51.44 30.34
CA LYS A 16 30.77 -50.05 30.67
C LYS A 16 30.25 -49.12 29.55
N PRO A 17 30.17 -49.48 28.24
CA PRO A 17 29.61 -48.56 27.25
C PRO A 17 28.07 -48.57 27.19
N PHE A 18 27.41 -49.66 27.62
CA PHE A 18 25.94 -49.76 27.53
C PHE A 18 25.21 -48.86 28.55
N LEU A 19 25.73 -48.70 29.77
CA LEU A 19 25.10 -47.86 30.79
C LEU A 19 25.22 -46.36 30.47
N HIS A 20 26.37 -45.94 29.93
CA HIS A 20 26.56 -44.54 29.49
C HIS A 20 25.70 -44.20 28.27
N PHE A 21 25.51 -45.14 27.34
CA PHE A 21 24.66 -44.93 26.17
C PHE A 21 23.18 -44.83 26.54
N HIS A 22 22.69 -45.65 27.49
CA HIS A 22 21.32 -45.52 27.99
C HIS A 22 21.09 -44.29 28.86
N LEU A 23 22.07 -43.84 29.65
CA LEU A 23 21.99 -42.57 30.38
C LEU A 23 22.03 -41.36 29.43
N LEU A 24 22.79 -41.43 28.34
CA LEU A 24 22.82 -40.38 27.33
C LEU A 24 21.50 -40.32 26.54
N ILE A 25 20.93 -41.47 26.16
CA ILE A 25 19.61 -41.54 25.54
C ILE A 25 18.53 -41.07 26.51
N ALA A 26 18.57 -41.49 27.78
CA ALA A 26 17.62 -41.02 28.79
C ALA A 26 17.76 -39.52 29.04
N PHE A 27 18.98 -38.96 29.01
CA PHE A 27 19.21 -37.52 29.12
C PHE A 27 18.75 -36.76 27.87
N VAL A 28 18.98 -37.28 26.67
CA VAL A 28 18.49 -36.66 25.42
C VAL A 28 16.97 -36.78 25.29
N VAL A 29 16.39 -37.92 25.67
CA VAL A 29 14.94 -38.14 25.73
C VAL A 29 14.32 -37.28 26.83
N SER A 30 14.96 -37.15 28.00
CA SER A 30 14.50 -36.25 29.06
C SER A 30 14.65 -34.78 28.66
N CYS A 31 15.73 -34.38 27.97
CA CYS A 31 15.91 -33.01 27.47
C CYS A 31 14.96 -32.68 26.30
N THR A 32 14.60 -33.67 25.46
CA THR A 32 13.59 -33.50 24.40
C THR A 32 12.17 -33.54 24.95
N LEU A 33 11.89 -34.33 26.00
CA LEU A 33 10.63 -34.32 26.74
C LEU A 33 10.49 -33.07 27.62
N LEU A 34 11.58 -32.55 28.19
CA LEU A 34 11.62 -31.27 28.92
C LEU A 34 11.49 -30.08 27.98
N ARG A 35 12.09 -30.11 26.78
CA ARG A 35 11.81 -29.13 25.71
C ARG A 35 10.36 -29.19 25.23
N LYS A 36 9.74 -30.37 25.21
CA LYS A 36 8.30 -30.53 24.93
C LYS A 36 7.40 -30.21 26.13
N CYS A 37 7.94 -30.12 27.36
CA CYS A 37 7.21 -29.76 28.59
C CYS A 37 7.28 -28.27 28.95
N GLN A 38 7.95 -27.41 28.16
CA GLN A 38 7.56 -26.00 28.08
C GLN A 38 6.33 -25.92 27.17
N GLY A 39 5.23 -26.54 27.60
CA GLY A 39 4.00 -26.61 26.84
C GLY A 39 3.47 -25.20 26.62
N GLN A 40 3.31 -24.81 25.35
CA GLN A 40 2.42 -23.70 25.01
C GLN A 40 1.05 -24.06 25.57
N LEU A 41 0.60 -23.32 26.57
CA LEU A 41 -0.70 -23.55 27.19
C LEU A 41 -1.78 -23.22 26.16
N GLU A 42 -2.62 -24.20 25.84
CA GLU A 42 -3.74 -23.98 24.92
C GLU A 42 -4.81 -23.13 25.60
N VAL A 43 -5.35 -22.18 24.86
CA VAL A 43 -6.40 -21.27 25.34
C VAL A 43 -7.49 -21.19 24.29
N THR A 44 -8.74 -21.44 24.67
CA THR A 44 -9.89 -21.33 23.76
C THR A 44 -10.68 -20.05 24.05
N ARG A 45 -11.18 -19.40 22.99
CA ARG A 45 -12.14 -18.31 23.05
C ARG A 45 -13.36 -18.65 22.21
N THR A 46 -14.54 -18.43 22.79
CA THR A 46 -15.82 -18.60 22.10
C THR A 46 -16.23 -17.26 21.50
N THR A 47 -16.47 -17.24 20.19
CA THR A 47 -16.95 -16.07 19.45
C THR A 47 -18.33 -16.34 18.86
N SER A 48 -18.99 -15.31 18.34
CA SER A 48 -20.25 -15.48 17.59
C SER A 48 -20.08 -16.28 16.29
N LEU A 49 -18.86 -16.45 15.79
CA LEU A 49 -18.55 -17.19 14.56
C LEU A 49 -18.15 -18.65 14.79
N GLY A 50 -17.90 -19.02 16.05
CA GLY A 50 -17.39 -20.33 16.45
C GLY A 50 -16.25 -20.22 17.47
N ASP A 51 -15.83 -21.36 17.99
CA ASP A 51 -14.70 -21.44 18.94
C ASP A 51 -13.36 -21.31 18.20
N ILE A 52 -12.36 -20.74 18.87
CA ILE A 52 -10.99 -20.63 18.38
C ILE A 52 -10.01 -21.07 19.46
N THR A 53 -9.12 -22.01 19.13
CA THR A 53 -8.01 -22.42 19.99
C THR A 53 -6.75 -21.63 19.62
N GLY A 54 -6.22 -20.88 20.57
CA GLY A 54 -4.96 -20.15 20.48
C GLY A 54 -3.88 -20.74 21.40
N VAL A 55 -2.79 -19.99 21.58
CA VAL A 55 -1.66 -20.35 22.43
C VAL A 55 -1.34 -19.24 23.43
N ARG A 56 -1.06 -19.61 24.68
CA ARG A 56 -0.45 -18.72 25.66
C ARG A 56 1.06 -18.83 25.58
N THR A 57 1.71 -17.68 25.44
CA THR A 57 3.15 -17.56 25.20
C THR A 57 3.79 -16.58 26.16
N LEU A 58 5.05 -16.83 26.53
CA LEU A 58 5.85 -15.90 27.33
C LEU A 58 6.19 -14.66 26.50
N VAL A 59 6.06 -13.48 27.09
CA VAL A 59 6.46 -12.22 26.44
C VAL A 59 7.99 -12.16 26.36
N PRO A 60 8.58 -11.88 25.18
CA PRO A 60 10.02 -11.74 25.04
C PRO A 60 10.62 -10.75 26.06
N GLY A 61 11.74 -11.14 26.67
CA GLY A 61 12.43 -10.35 27.69
C GLY A 61 11.83 -10.42 29.11
N THR A 62 10.81 -11.25 29.35
CA THR A 62 10.15 -11.40 30.67
C THR A 62 10.31 -12.82 31.23
N THR A 63 10.03 -13.01 32.52
CA THR A 63 10.14 -14.32 33.20
C THR A 63 8.79 -14.99 33.49
N ASP A 64 7.72 -14.21 33.61
CA ASP A 64 6.41 -14.67 34.08
C ASP A 64 5.22 -13.95 33.39
N THR A 65 5.49 -13.01 32.49
CA THR A 65 4.45 -12.25 31.80
C THR A 65 4.06 -12.97 30.51
N HIS A 66 2.76 -13.18 30.30
CA HIS A 66 2.25 -13.98 29.19
C HIS A 66 1.23 -13.21 28.34
N VAL A 67 1.10 -13.63 27.07
CA VAL A 67 0.11 -13.15 26.11
C VAL A 67 -0.57 -14.35 25.45
N ASP A 68 -1.89 -14.28 25.34
CA ASP A 68 -2.71 -15.21 24.56
C ASP A 68 -2.70 -14.76 23.09
N GLN A 69 -2.35 -15.66 22.19
CA GLN A 69 -2.26 -15.41 20.75
C GLN A 69 -3.25 -16.29 19.99
N PHE A 70 -4.07 -15.68 19.13
CA PHE A 70 -4.99 -16.34 18.23
C PHE A 70 -4.62 -15.93 16.80
N ARG A 71 -4.11 -16.87 16.01
CA ARG A 71 -3.50 -16.61 14.70
C ARG A 71 -4.35 -17.22 13.58
N LYS A 72 -4.12 -16.78 12.35
CA LYS A 72 -4.79 -17.32 11.15
C LYS A 72 -6.33 -17.30 11.24
N ILE A 73 -6.91 -16.24 11.83
CA ILE A 73 -8.37 -16.10 11.88
C ILE A 73 -8.85 -15.55 10.53
N PRO A 74 -9.71 -16.27 9.77
CA PRO A 74 -10.20 -15.79 8.49
C PRO A 74 -11.23 -14.68 8.69
N TYR A 75 -10.97 -13.49 8.16
CA TYR A 75 -11.96 -12.41 8.16
C TYR A 75 -12.73 -12.33 6.83
N ALA A 76 -12.22 -12.96 5.78
CA ALA A 76 -12.82 -12.96 4.45
C ALA A 76 -12.72 -14.33 3.78
N LEU A 77 -13.61 -14.60 2.81
CA LEU A 77 -13.50 -15.75 1.91
C LEU A 77 -12.19 -15.67 1.11
N PRO A 78 -11.57 -16.82 0.78
CA PRO A 78 -10.38 -16.85 -0.06
C PRO A 78 -10.62 -16.15 -1.40
N PRO A 79 -9.81 -15.14 -1.79
CA PRO A 79 -10.01 -14.35 -3.01
C PRO A 79 -9.51 -15.08 -4.27
N VAL A 80 -9.88 -16.35 -4.43
CA VAL A 80 -9.44 -17.25 -5.51
C VAL A 80 -10.48 -17.38 -6.63
N GLY A 81 -10.04 -17.79 -7.82
CA GLY A 81 -10.91 -18.04 -8.97
C GLY A 81 -11.73 -16.80 -9.35
N HIS A 82 -13.06 -16.89 -9.28
CA HIS A 82 -13.95 -15.77 -9.64
C HIS A 82 -13.92 -14.61 -8.64
N LEU A 83 -13.45 -14.85 -7.40
CA LEU A 83 -13.27 -13.81 -6.36
C LEU A 83 -11.93 -13.07 -6.51
N ARG A 84 -11.00 -13.57 -7.34
CA ARG A 84 -9.78 -12.83 -7.67
C ARG A 84 -10.15 -11.53 -8.37
N PHE A 85 -9.52 -10.43 -7.97
CA PHE A 85 -9.81 -9.08 -8.45
C PHE A 85 -11.29 -8.67 -8.23
N GLN A 86 -11.86 -9.06 -7.09
CA GLN A 86 -13.14 -8.58 -6.58
C GLN A 86 -12.99 -8.02 -5.17
N LYS A 87 -13.97 -7.23 -4.73
CA LYS A 87 -14.11 -6.86 -3.32
C LYS A 87 -14.19 -8.13 -2.46
N PRO A 88 -13.54 -8.16 -1.29
CA PRO A 88 -13.59 -9.32 -0.41
C PRO A 88 -15.01 -9.53 0.12
N GLN A 89 -15.32 -10.77 0.47
CA GLN A 89 -16.60 -11.16 1.05
C GLN A 89 -16.36 -11.72 2.46
N PRO A 90 -17.24 -11.45 3.45
CA PRO A 90 -17.08 -11.99 4.79
C PRO A 90 -16.98 -13.52 4.78
N PHE A 91 -16.08 -14.09 5.59
CA PHE A 91 -15.92 -15.55 5.69
C PHE A 91 -17.18 -16.23 6.25
N GLY A 92 -17.81 -15.60 7.25
CA GLY A 92 -18.95 -16.16 8.00
C GLY A 92 -18.51 -17.03 9.19
N SER A 93 -19.46 -17.78 9.74
CA SER A 93 -19.20 -18.73 10.83
C SER A 93 -18.54 -20.02 10.33
N TRP A 94 -17.72 -20.66 11.15
CA TRP A 94 -17.17 -21.99 10.88
C TRP A 94 -17.80 -23.06 11.78
N ASN A 95 -17.75 -24.32 11.32
CA ASN A 95 -18.19 -25.46 12.11
C ASN A 95 -17.04 -25.99 12.98
N GLY A 96 -17.34 -26.29 14.24
CA GLY A 96 -16.36 -26.79 15.19
C GLY A 96 -15.41 -25.68 15.70
N THR A 97 -14.21 -26.08 16.10
CA THR A 97 -13.19 -25.18 16.66
C THR A 97 -12.14 -24.86 15.60
N LEU A 98 -11.86 -23.58 15.40
CA LEU A 98 -10.79 -23.11 14.51
C LEU A 98 -9.43 -23.26 15.21
N GLU A 99 -8.48 -23.87 14.51
CA GLU A 99 -7.09 -24.02 14.96
C GLU A 99 -6.29 -22.73 14.68
N GLY A 100 -6.14 -21.89 15.71
CA GLY A 100 -5.46 -20.59 15.64
C GLY A 100 -4.09 -20.55 16.33
N ARG A 101 -3.37 -21.68 16.38
CA ARG A 101 -2.03 -21.78 17.00
C ARG A 101 -0.90 -21.41 16.04
N ASP A 102 -1.08 -21.74 14.76
CA ASP A 102 -0.13 -21.49 13.70
C ASP A 102 -0.53 -20.29 12.85
N PHE A 103 0.45 -19.61 12.27
CA PHE A 103 0.18 -18.51 11.35
C PHE A 103 -0.23 -18.99 9.96
N GLY A 104 -1.07 -18.20 9.29
CA GLY A 104 -1.42 -18.40 7.88
C GLY A 104 -0.28 -18.06 6.91
N PRO A 105 -0.44 -18.42 5.63
CA PRO A 105 0.47 -18.02 4.56
C PRO A 105 0.44 -16.51 4.35
N SER A 106 1.52 -15.96 3.79
CA SER A 106 1.55 -14.59 3.28
C SER A 106 0.74 -14.49 1.98
N CYS A 107 0.25 -13.30 1.67
CA CYS A 107 -0.33 -13.03 0.36
C CYS A 107 0.72 -13.14 -0.75
N MET A 108 0.29 -13.50 -1.96
CA MET A 108 1.15 -13.53 -3.16
C MET A 108 1.98 -12.25 -3.30
N GLN A 109 3.29 -12.42 -3.33
CA GLN A 109 4.30 -11.35 -3.40
C GLN A 109 5.64 -11.93 -3.87
N GLY A 110 6.58 -11.07 -4.24
CA GLY A 110 7.95 -11.50 -4.53
C GLY A 110 8.76 -11.78 -3.26
N GLN A 111 9.79 -12.62 -3.35
CA GLN A 111 10.72 -12.81 -2.24
C GLN A 111 11.48 -11.52 -1.95
N SER A 112 11.33 -11.00 -0.73
CA SER A 112 12.06 -9.82 -0.25
C SER A 112 13.25 -10.25 0.61
N ALA A 113 14.42 -9.66 0.36
CA ALA A 113 15.64 -9.89 1.15
C ALA A 113 15.51 -9.43 2.61
N PHE A 114 14.55 -8.55 2.92
CA PHE A 114 14.32 -8.02 4.26
C PHE A 114 13.56 -9.00 5.18
N PHE A 115 12.98 -10.06 4.61
CA PHE A 115 11.90 -10.81 5.25
C PHE A 115 12.06 -12.34 5.16
N VAL A 116 13.28 -12.82 5.39
CA VAL A 116 13.66 -14.22 5.11
C VAL A 116 13.41 -15.22 6.24
N ASP A 117 13.24 -14.74 7.48
CA ASP A 117 13.07 -15.59 8.66
C ASP A 117 11.73 -15.35 9.35
N VAL A 118 10.73 -16.11 8.89
CA VAL A 118 9.38 -16.10 9.44
C VAL A 118 8.86 -17.48 9.80
N PRO A 119 7.91 -17.56 10.76
CA PRO A 119 7.34 -18.83 11.19
C PRO A 119 6.66 -19.64 10.08
N ASN A 120 6.07 -18.97 9.09
CA ASN A 120 5.46 -19.58 7.92
C ASN A 120 6.04 -18.89 6.67
N LYS A 121 6.53 -19.68 5.71
CA LYS A 121 7.18 -19.21 4.48
C LYS A 121 6.31 -19.42 3.24
N ASP A 122 5.10 -19.95 3.41
CA ASP A 122 4.18 -20.24 2.34
C ASP A 122 3.56 -18.94 1.79
N LEU A 123 3.44 -18.87 0.46
CA LEU A 123 2.70 -17.84 -0.26
C LEU A 123 1.41 -18.43 -0.79
N SER A 124 0.29 -17.70 -0.66
CA SER A 124 -1.02 -18.14 -1.12
C SER A 124 -1.90 -16.95 -1.49
N GLU A 125 -2.86 -17.17 -2.41
CA GLU A 125 -3.98 -16.24 -2.59
C GLU A 125 -4.98 -16.31 -1.44
N ASP A 126 -5.13 -17.48 -0.83
CA ASP A 126 -5.88 -17.64 0.42
C ASP A 126 -5.02 -17.13 1.58
N CYS A 127 -5.05 -15.81 1.80
CA CYS A 127 -4.17 -15.12 2.74
C CYS A 127 -4.90 -14.11 3.65
N LEU A 128 -6.23 -13.94 3.52
CA LEU A 128 -7.02 -12.91 4.21
C LEU A 128 -7.31 -13.29 5.67
N PHE A 129 -6.25 -13.29 6.46
CA PHE A 129 -6.24 -13.64 7.88
C PHE A 129 -5.81 -12.48 8.76
N LEU A 130 -6.23 -12.53 10.02
CA LEU A 130 -5.72 -11.70 11.10
C LEU A 130 -5.21 -12.53 12.28
N ASN A 131 -4.37 -11.91 13.10
CA ASN A 131 -3.83 -12.47 14.35
C ASN A 131 -4.10 -11.49 15.49
N ILE A 132 -4.50 -12.00 16.65
CA ILE A 132 -4.88 -11.24 17.83
C ILE A 132 -3.95 -11.59 18.98
N TYR A 133 -3.42 -10.57 19.66
CA TYR A 133 -2.55 -10.65 20.83
C TYR A 133 -3.29 -10.01 22.00
N VAL A 134 -3.51 -10.79 23.07
CA VAL A 134 -4.27 -10.37 24.26
C VAL A 134 -3.41 -10.56 25.51
N PRO A 135 -3.27 -9.56 26.39
CA PRO A 135 -2.63 -9.74 27.69
C PRO A 135 -3.29 -10.90 28.45
N SER A 136 -2.50 -11.84 28.96
CA SER A 136 -3.03 -13.11 29.51
C SER A 136 -3.86 -12.95 30.80
N ASP A 137 -3.69 -11.82 31.49
CA ASP A 137 -4.42 -11.37 32.68
C ASP A 137 -5.68 -10.57 32.33
N ALA A 138 -5.90 -10.26 31.05
CA ALA A 138 -7.11 -9.58 30.59
C ALA A 138 -8.34 -10.47 30.78
N SER A 139 -9.41 -9.87 31.30
CA SER A 139 -10.71 -10.52 31.36
C SER A 139 -11.22 -10.81 29.94
N PRO A 140 -11.79 -12.01 29.66
CA PRO A 140 -12.42 -12.32 28.38
C PRO A 140 -13.56 -11.35 27.99
N ASN A 141 -14.20 -10.72 28.98
CA ASN A 141 -15.21 -9.66 28.80
C ASN A 141 -14.66 -8.28 29.21
N GLY A 142 -13.35 -8.09 29.08
CA GLY A 142 -12.70 -6.81 29.29
C GLY A 142 -13.16 -5.75 28.29
N SER A 143 -12.66 -4.54 28.47
CA SER A 143 -12.91 -3.40 27.59
C SER A 143 -11.58 -2.70 27.31
N LEU A 144 -10.60 -3.49 26.84
CA LEU A 144 -9.27 -2.97 26.53
C LEU A 144 -9.28 -2.21 25.19
N PRO A 145 -8.52 -1.11 25.07
CA PRO A 145 -8.30 -0.48 23.77
C PRO A 145 -7.74 -1.47 22.76
N VAL A 146 -8.15 -1.31 21.50
CA VAL A 146 -7.75 -2.19 20.40
C VAL A 146 -6.85 -1.40 19.46
N MET A 147 -5.66 -1.94 19.18
CA MET A 147 -4.72 -1.39 18.20
C MET A 147 -4.62 -2.33 17.00
N VAL A 148 -4.97 -1.85 15.81
CA VAL A 148 -4.98 -2.65 14.57
C VAL A 148 -3.83 -2.23 13.68
N TRP A 149 -2.85 -3.12 13.55
CA TRP A 149 -1.64 -2.95 12.76
C TRP A 149 -1.89 -3.28 11.29
N ILE A 150 -1.62 -2.30 10.43
CA ILE A 150 -1.59 -2.46 8.97
C ILE A 150 -0.13 -2.36 8.53
N HIS A 151 0.42 -3.47 8.03
CA HIS A 151 1.83 -3.52 7.65
C HIS A 151 2.15 -2.70 6.39
N GLY A 152 3.39 -2.22 6.32
CA GLY A 152 3.99 -1.59 5.14
C GLY A 152 4.49 -2.59 4.10
N GLY A 153 5.43 -2.13 3.26
CA GLY A 153 6.03 -2.92 2.17
C GLY A 153 5.61 -2.48 0.76
N ALA A 154 5.47 -1.17 0.56
CA ALA A 154 5.17 -0.55 -0.73
C ALA A 154 3.89 -1.05 -1.42
N PHE A 155 2.97 -1.68 -0.67
CA PHE A 155 1.82 -2.43 -1.19
C PHE A 155 2.18 -3.65 -2.06
N LEU A 156 3.46 -4.03 -2.15
CA LEU A 156 3.96 -5.11 -3.02
C LEU A 156 4.36 -6.37 -2.24
N TYR A 157 4.78 -6.20 -0.99
CA TYR A 157 5.21 -7.27 -0.08
C TYR A 157 4.85 -6.89 1.36
N GLY A 158 5.02 -7.81 2.30
CA GLY A 158 4.65 -7.63 3.70
C GLY A 158 3.72 -8.72 4.22
N GLN A 159 3.58 -8.80 5.54
CA GLN A 159 2.62 -9.65 6.23
C GLN A 159 2.50 -9.28 7.71
N GLY A 160 1.37 -9.61 8.33
CA GLY A 160 1.10 -9.34 9.74
C GLY A 160 2.03 -10.10 10.71
N MET A 161 2.48 -11.31 10.34
CA MET A 161 3.30 -12.15 11.24
C MET A 161 4.74 -11.65 11.47
N PHE A 162 5.23 -10.68 10.71
CA PHE A 162 6.53 -10.06 11.00
C PHE A 162 6.52 -9.32 12.34
N TYR A 163 5.34 -8.93 12.82
CA TYR A 163 5.18 -8.00 13.92
C TYR A 163 4.67 -8.75 15.15
N ASN A 164 5.59 -9.27 15.97
CA ASN A 164 5.23 -9.91 17.22
C ASN A 164 4.75 -8.87 18.25
N ALA A 165 3.44 -8.65 18.31
CA ALA A 165 2.85 -7.63 19.16
C ALA A 165 2.77 -8.00 20.66
N SER A 166 3.45 -9.05 21.12
CA SER A 166 3.38 -9.51 22.52
C SER A 166 3.85 -8.43 23.51
N ASN A 167 4.97 -7.74 23.22
CA ASN A 167 5.48 -6.68 24.08
C ASN A 167 4.53 -5.47 24.10
N LEU A 168 4.02 -5.02 22.95
CA LEU A 168 3.08 -3.91 22.88
C LEU A 168 1.76 -4.22 23.60
N ALA A 169 1.20 -5.41 23.39
CA ALA A 169 -0.03 -5.85 24.05
C ALA A 169 0.17 -5.84 25.58
N SER A 170 1.26 -6.43 26.06
CA SER A 170 1.55 -6.55 27.49
C SER A 170 1.89 -5.21 28.15
N VAL A 171 2.85 -4.45 27.62
CA VAL A 171 3.28 -3.17 28.21
C VAL A 171 2.16 -2.12 28.13
N GLY A 172 1.45 -2.06 27.01
CA GLY A 172 0.35 -1.12 26.82
C GLY A 172 -0.95 -1.51 27.52
N ASN A 173 -1.07 -2.77 27.95
CA ASN A 173 -2.33 -3.39 28.37
C ASN A 173 -3.45 -3.12 27.36
N VAL A 174 -3.22 -3.53 26.11
CA VAL A 174 -4.09 -3.34 24.95
C VAL A 174 -4.22 -4.64 24.16
N VAL A 175 -5.32 -4.79 23.42
CA VAL A 175 -5.44 -5.86 22.42
C VAL A 175 -4.78 -5.37 21.13
N VAL A 176 -3.85 -6.14 20.58
CA VAL A 176 -3.22 -5.81 19.29
C VAL A 176 -3.66 -6.81 18.24
N VAL A 177 -4.09 -6.31 17.09
CA VAL A 177 -4.47 -7.11 15.92
C VAL A 177 -3.50 -6.83 14.78
N THR A 178 -2.90 -7.85 14.21
CA THR A 178 -2.14 -7.76 12.95
C THR A 178 -2.94 -8.43 11.84
N LEU A 179 -2.89 -7.92 10.61
CA LEU A 179 -3.65 -8.51 9.50
C LEU A 179 -2.80 -8.62 8.24
N ASN A 180 -3.19 -9.54 7.36
CA ASN A 180 -2.77 -9.58 5.97
C ASN A 180 -3.85 -8.92 5.09
N TYR A 181 -3.45 -8.27 4.01
CA TYR A 181 -4.33 -7.77 2.94
C TYR A 181 -3.69 -8.08 1.59
N ARG A 182 -4.47 -8.17 0.49
CA ARG A 182 -3.89 -8.49 -0.83
C ARG A 182 -2.90 -7.42 -1.29
N LEU A 183 -1.82 -7.88 -1.93
CA LEU A 183 -0.68 -7.07 -2.36
C LEU A 183 -0.49 -7.11 -3.87
N GLY A 184 0.33 -6.19 -4.39
CA GLY A 184 0.75 -6.12 -5.78
C GLY A 184 -0.42 -6.19 -6.77
N LEU A 185 -0.24 -6.99 -7.81
CA LEU A 185 -1.29 -7.24 -8.81
C LEU A 185 -2.59 -7.73 -8.15
N PHE A 186 -2.51 -8.63 -7.15
CA PHE A 186 -3.68 -9.25 -6.54
C PHE A 186 -4.52 -8.28 -5.72
N GLY A 187 -3.89 -7.29 -5.09
CA GLY A 187 -4.55 -6.25 -4.31
C GLY A 187 -4.99 -5.03 -5.11
N PHE A 188 -4.31 -4.74 -6.23
CA PHE A 188 -4.41 -3.45 -6.89
C PHE A 188 -4.58 -3.52 -8.41
N PHE A 189 -4.90 -4.71 -8.97
CA PHE A 189 -5.28 -4.84 -10.38
C PHE A 189 -6.42 -3.89 -10.73
N THR A 190 -6.23 -3.09 -11.78
CA THR A 190 -7.24 -2.16 -12.26
C THR A 190 -7.19 -2.10 -13.78
N LEU A 191 -8.35 -1.95 -14.40
CA LEU A 191 -8.46 -1.59 -15.81
C LEU A 191 -8.99 -0.17 -15.98
N ASN A 192 -8.92 0.62 -14.91
CA ASN A 192 -9.44 1.99 -14.82
C ASN A 192 -10.88 2.09 -15.37
N ASN A 193 -11.73 1.13 -14.98
CA ASN A 193 -13.12 1.07 -15.41
C ASN A 193 -13.99 0.30 -14.39
N PRO A 194 -15.33 0.29 -14.55
CA PRO A 194 -16.21 -0.44 -13.63
C PRO A 194 -16.03 -1.98 -13.61
N VAL A 195 -15.39 -2.59 -14.62
CA VAL A 195 -15.13 -4.03 -14.66
C VAL A 195 -14.06 -4.43 -13.64
N ALA A 196 -13.04 -3.58 -13.48
CA ALA A 196 -11.99 -3.75 -12.47
C ALA A 196 -11.50 -2.37 -12.02
N ARG A 197 -12.03 -1.87 -10.91
CA ARG A 197 -11.71 -0.53 -10.38
C ARG A 197 -10.37 -0.46 -9.66
N GLY A 198 -9.95 -1.55 -9.02
CA GLY A 198 -8.76 -1.61 -8.16
C GLY A 198 -9.09 -1.48 -6.68
N ASN A 199 -8.08 -1.14 -5.87
CA ASN A 199 -8.16 -0.96 -4.41
C ASN A 199 -8.66 -2.16 -3.60
N TYR A 200 -8.56 -3.39 -4.12
CA TYR A 200 -9.02 -4.58 -3.41
C TYR A 200 -8.29 -4.79 -2.08
N GLY A 201 -6.99 -4.48 -2.01
CA GLY A 201 -6.22 -4.48 -0.76
C GLY A 201 -6.74 -3.47 0.28
N ILE A 202 -7.27 -2.32 -0.14
CA ILE A 202 -7.92 -1.35 0.77
C ILE A 202 -9.28 -1.89 1.23
N TYR A 203 -10.05 -2.51 0.34
CA TYR A 203 -11.30 -3.18 0.73
C TYR A 203 -11.08 -4.34 1.71
N ASP A 204 -9.97 -5.08 1.58
CA ASP A 204 -9.57 -6.12 2.53
C ASP A 204 -9.36 -5.54 3.93
N GLN A 205 -8.65 -4.42 4.04
CA GLN A 205 -8.44 -3.71 5.30
C GLN A 205 -9.78 -3.21 5.89
N ILE A 206 -10.68 -2.66 5.07
CA ILE A 206 -12.02 -2.22 5.52
C ILE A 206 -12.83 -3.40 6.07
N LEU A 207 -12.85 -4.53 5.37
CA LEU A 207 -13.57 -5.72 5.82
C LEU A 207 -12.95 -6.32 7.09
N ALA A 208 -11.63 -6.31 7.22
CA ALA A 208 -10.96 -6.71 8.45
C ALA A 208 -11.34 -5.79 9.63
N LEU A 209 -11.43 -4.48 9.41
CA LEU A 209 -11.87 -3.53 10.44
C LEU A 209 -13.34 -3.74 10.84
N GLN A 210 -14.21 -4.06 9.89
CA GLN A 210 -15.60 -4.46 10.17
C GLN A 210 -15.64 -5.73 11.04
N TRP A 211 -14.89 -6.76 10.65
CA TRP A 211 -14.77 -8.00 11.44
C TRP A 211 -14.28 -7.71 12.86
N ILE A 212 -13.25 -6.87 13.01
CA ILE A 212 -12.70 -6.51 14.32
C ILE A 212 -13.76 -5.77 15.15
N ASN A 213 -14.45 -4.80 14.57
CA ASN A 213 -15.52 -4.07 15.25
C ASN A 213 -16.64 -5.00 15.75
N ASP A 214 -17.02 -6.00 14.95
CA ASP A 214 -18.11 -6.91 15.27
C ASP A 214 -17.72 -8.00 16.30
N HIS A 215 -16.43 -8.38 16.38
CA HIS A 215 -16.03 -9.60 17.09
C HIS A 215 -14.95 -9.44 18.17
N ILE A 216 -14.22 -8.32 18.21
CA ILE A 216 -13.08 -8.16 19.13
C ILE A 216 -13.46 -8.19 20.62
N ALA A 217 -14.73 -7.91 20.94
CA ALA A 217 -15.26 -8.03 22.29
C ALA A 217 -15.11 -9.46 22.87
N SER A 218 -15.15 -10.48 22.02
CA SER A 218 -14.95 -11.89 22.45
C SER A 218 -13.51 -12.18 22.93
N PHE A 219 -12.59 -11.25 22.66
CA PHE A 219 -11.19 -11.31 23.05
C PHE A 219 -10.85 -10.28 24.15
N GLY A 220 -11.86 -9.62 24.74
CA GLY A 220 -11.69 -8.60 25.78
C GLY A 220 -11.35 -7.19 25.26
N GLY A 221 -11.44 -6.97 23.96
CA GLY A 221 -11.25 -5.65 23.35
C GLY A 221 -12.53 -4.81 23.29
N ASP A 222 -12.40 -3.48 23.38
CA ASP A 222 -13.50 -2.54 23.21
C ASP A 222 -13.67 -2.15 21.73
N PRO A 223 -14.76 -2.55 21.06
CA PRO A 223 -15.01 -2.15 19.67
C PRO A 223 -15.23 -0.63 19.53
N ASN A 224 -15.53 0.08 20.63
CA ASN A 224 -15.65 1.54 20.64
C ASN A 224 -14.32 2.25 20.87
N SER A 225 -13.20 1.55 21.04
CA SER A 225 -11.87 2.16 21.23
C SER A 225 -10.83 1.52 20.33
N ILE A 226 -11.15 1.45 19.03
CA ILE A 226 -10.25 0.98 17.98
C ILE A 226 -9.36 2.13 17.48
N THR A 227 -8.06 1.86 17.42
CA THR A 227 -7.01 2.70 16.84
C THR A 227 -6.34 1.93 15.71
N ILE A 228 -6.31 2.49 14.51
CA ILE A 228 -5.55 1.91 13.40
C ILE A 228 -4.15 2.53 13.38
N PHE A 229 -3.13 1.70 13.18
CA PHE A 229 -1.75 2.15 13.08
C PHE A 229 -0.97 1.37 12.04
N GLY A 230 -0.02 2.04 11.39
CA GLY A 230 0.76 1.45 10.32
C GLY A 230 1.99 2.28 10.00
N GLU A 231 2.94 1.64 9.32
CA GLU A 231 4.20 2.24 8.90
C GLU A 231 4.38 2.14 7.38
N SER A 232 5.03 3.13 6.77
CA SER A 232 5.26 3.18 5.33
C SER A 232 3.94 3.12 4.54
N ALA A 233 3.80 2.19 3.59
CA ALA A 233 2.54 1.90 2.90
C ALA A 233 1.38 1.55 3.86
N GLY A 234 1.66 1.01 5.04
CA GLY A 234 0.70 0.80 6.12
C GLY A 234 0.27 2.12 6.77
N GLY A 235 1.22 3.05 6.98
CA GLY A 235 0.92 4.42 7.41
C GLY A 235 0.05 5.14 6.38
N MET A 236 0.43 5.07 5.10
CA MET A 236 -0.40 5.57 3.99
C MET A 236 -1.79 4.94 3.97
N SER A 237 -1.90 3.63 4.23
CA SER A 237 -3.18 2.92 4.33
C SER A 237 -4.05 3.48 5.46
N THR A 238 -3.50 3.63 6.67
CA THR A 238 -4.29 4.19 7.79
C THR A 238 -4.76 5.62 7.50
N SER A 239 -3.91 6.43 6.89
CA SER A 239 -4.24 7.78 6.46
C SER A 239 -5.31 7.78 5.35
N LEU A 240 -5.25 6.87 4.37
CA LEU A 240 -6.30 6.71 3.36
C LEU A 240 -7.64 6.24 3.95
N LEU A 241 -7.61 5.27 4.87
CA LEU A 241 -8.81 4.78 5.55
C LEU A 241 -9.53 5.89 6.32
N SER A 242 -8.77 6.84 6.87
CA SER A 242 -9.27 8.03 7.56
C SER A 242 -9.93 9.07 6.64
N LEU A 243 -9.77 8.92 5.32
CA LEU A 243 -10.41 9.76 4.30
C LEU A 243 -11.67 9.14 3.71
N ILE A 244 -12.08 7.93 4.12
CA ILE A 244 -13.25 7.23 3.56
C ILE A 244 -14.43 7.39 4.53
N PRO A 245 -15.43 8.26 4.24
CA PRO A 245 -16.49 8.59 5.20
C PRO A 245 -17.35 7.40 5.64
N SER A 246 -17.47 6.38 4.80
CA SER A 246 -18.19 5.14 5.13
C SER A 246 -17.52 4.31 6.23
N ASN A 247 -16.27 4.62 6.59
CA ASN A 247 -15.58 3.97 7.70
C ASN A 247 -15.94 4.59 9.07
N LYS A 248 -16.76 5.63 9.10
CA LYS A 248 -17.18 6.28 10.34
C LYS A 248 -17.78 5.25 11.31
N GLY A 249 -17.21 5.17 12.50
CA GLY A 249 -17.60 4.23 13.55
C GLY A 249 -16.73 2.99 13.66
N LEU A 250 -15.91 2.68 12.65
CA LEU A 250 -15.00 1.51 12.71
C LEU A 250 -13.75 1.74 13.56
N PHE A 251 -13.29 2.99 13.64
CA PHE A 251 -12.16 3.39 14.47
C PHE A 251 -12.29 4.85 14.88
N LYS A 252 -11.60 5.22 15.97
CA LYS A 252 -11.62 6.59 16.52
C LYS A 252 -10.31 7.33 16.32
N ARG A 253 -9.21 6.60 16.10
CA ARG A 253 -7.85 7.15 16.14
C ARG A 253 -6.98 6.52 15.07
N VAL A 254 -6.02 7.31 14.61
CA VAL A 254 -5.12 6.97 13.51
C VAL A 254 -3.69 7.28 13.93
N ILE A 255 -2.80 6.31 13.74
CA ILE A 255 -1.35 6.51 13.86
C ILE A 255 -0.69 6.23 12.51
N SER A 256 -0.14 7.27 11.89
CA SER A 256 0.44 7.23 10.55
C SER A 256 1.94 7.45 10.64
N GLN A 257 2.71 6.35 10.64
CA GLN A 257 4.16 6.38 10.78
C GLN A 257 4.83 6.36 9.40
N SER A 258 5.68 7.34 9.11
CA SER A 258 6.54 7.35 7.92
C SER A 258 5.79 7.10 6.60
N GLY A 259 4.58 7.65 6.48
CA GLY A 259 3.72 7.47 5.31
C GLY A 259 2.35 8.08 5.53
N THR A 260 1.83 8.81 4.54
CA THR A 260 0.57 9.59 4.66
C THR A 260 -0.23 9.57 3.37
N SER A 261 -1.51 9.93 3.43
CA SER A 261 -2.39 9.98 2.24
C SER A 261 -1.94 10.99 1.19
N ASN A 262 -1.13 11.99 1.56
CA ASN A 262 -0.59 13.02 0.67
C ASN A 262 0.86 12.76 0.25
N SER A 263 1.42 11.58 0.55
CA SER A 263 2.73 11.17 0.04
C SER A 263 2.69 11.05 -1.50
N PRO A 264 3.62 11.71 -2.23
CA PRO A 264 3.61 11.73 -3.70
C PRO A 264 3.67 10.34 -4.37
N CYS A 265 4.26 9.33 -3.72
CA CYS A 265 4.39 7.99 -4.27
C CYS A 265 3.15 7.09 -4.08
N LEU A 266 2.13 7.55 -3.35
CA LEU A 266 1.00 6.71 -2.93
C LEU A 266 0.09 6.27 -4.07
N MET A 267 -0.34 7.22 -4.92
CA MET A 267 -1.33 6.95 -5.95
C MET A 267 -0.66 6.43 -7.22
N ALA A 268 -1.05 5.23 -7.64
CA ALA A 268 -0.48 4.52 -8.77
C ALA A 268 -1.28 4.78 -10.06
N ASP A 269 -1.25 6.02 -10.54
CA ASP A 269 -2.09 6.50 -11.66
C ASP A 269 -1.98 5.62 -12.94
N ASN A 270 -0.83 4.97 -13.13
CA ASN A 270 -0.52 4.15 -14.31
C ASN A 270 -0.70 2.63 -14.10
N SER A 271 -1.25 2.16 -12.97
CA SER A 271 -1.41 0.72 -12.69
C SER A 271 -2.25 -0.03 -13.72
N HIS A 272 -3.13 0.66 -14.46
CA HIS A 272 -3.94 0.02 -15.51
C HIS A 272 -3.10 -0.40 -16.72
N PHE A 273 -2.15 0.42 -17.17
CA PHE A 273 -1.22 0.04 -18.22
C PHE A 273 -0.37 -1.15 -17.82
N LEU A 274 0.08 -1.18 -16.55
CA LEU A 274 0.84 -2.32 -16.03
C LEU A 274 -0.02 -3.59 -15.96
N SER A 275 -1.29 -3.46 -15.56
CA SER A 275 -2.25 -4.58 -15.55
C SER A 275 -2.45 -5.18 -16.96
N GLU A 276 -2.59 -4.32 -17.98
CA GLU A 276 -2.72 -4.73 -19.38
C GLU A 276 -1.43 -5.37 -19.93
N LEU A 277 -0.27 -4.83 -19.56
CA LEU A 277 1.04 -5.39 -19.92
C LEU A 277 1.24 -6.78 -19.30
N VAL A 278 0.95 -6.94 -18.01
CA VAL A 278 1.01 -8.25 -17.33
C VAL A 278 0.10 -9.25 -18.02
N GLY A 279 -1.14 -8.87 -18.33
CA GLY A 279 -2.06 -9.76 -19.02
C GLY A 279 -1.59 -10.15 -20.42
N THR A 280 -1.05 -9.20 -21.18
CA THR A 280 -0.49 -9.47 -22.51
C THR A 280 0.69 -10.45 -22.40
N SER A 281 1.61 -10.20 -21.48
CA SER A 281 2.80 -11.03 -21.23
C SER A 281 2.44 -12.42 -20.69
N ALA A 282 1.32 -12.55 -19.97
CA ALA A 282 0.82 -13.82 -19.47
C ALA A 282 -0.01 -14.60 -20.51
N GLY A 283 -0.14 -14.10 -21.74
CA GLY A 283 -0.80 -14.79 -22.85
C GLY A 283 -2.27 -14.42 -23.08
N CYS A 284 -2.80 -13.39 -22.40
CA CYS A 284 -4.16 -12.87 -22.63
C CYS A 284 -4.25 -11.95 -23.88
N THR A 285 -3.61 -12.36 -25.00
CA THR A 285 -3.35 -11.51 -26.18
C THR A 285 -4.59 -11.16 -27.02
N THR A 286 -5.67 -11.93 -26.91
CA THR A 286 -6.95 -11.65 -27.61
C THR A 286 -7.84 -10.62 -26.91
N ALA A 287 -7.39 -10.06 -25.79
CA ALA A 287 -8.19 -9.16 -24.94
C ALA A 287 -7.90 -7.66 -25.12
N GLN A 288 -7.15 -7.27 -26.17
CA GLN A 288 -6.74 -5.87 -26.40
C GLN A 288 -7.91 -4.89 -26.59
N THR A 289 -9.13 -5.38 -26.85
CA THR A 289 -10.32 -4.55 -27.05
C THR A 289 -11.45 -4.80 -26.04
N ASP A 290 -11.42 -5.89 -25.26
CA ASP A 290 -12.46 -6.23 -24.28
C ASP A 290 -11.87 -6.47 -22.88
N LYS A 291 -12.09 -5.50 -22.00
CA LYS A 291 -11.64 -5.50 -20.60
C LYS A 291 -12.26 -6.64 -19.77
N GLN A 292 -13.46 -7.11 -20.10
CA GLN A 292 -14.08 -8.25 -19.43
C GLN A 292 -13.40 -9.56 -19.82
N VAL A 293 -13.03 -9.71 -21.10
CA VAL A 293 -12.26 -10.87 -21.58
C VAL A 293 -10.88 -10.90 -20.93
N LEU A 294 -10.21 -9.75 -20.80
CA LEU A 294 -8.92 -9.64 -20.12
C LEU A 294 -9.03 -10.10 -18.67
N LEU A 295 -10.01 -9.57 -17.92
CA LEU A 295 -10.26 -9.95 -16.53
C LEU A 295 -10.51 -11.46 -16.40
N ASN A 296 -11.36 -12.03 -17.26
CA ASN A 296 -11.69 -13.45 -17.22
C ASN A 296 -10.46 -14.33 -17.54
N CYS A 297 -9.64 -13.93 -18.51
CA CYS A 297 -8.38 -14.62 -18.80
C CYS A 297 -7.43 -14.58 -17.59
N MET A 298 -7.21 -13.40 -17.02
CA MET A 298 -6.32 -13.20 -15.85
C MET A 298 -6.75 -14.01 -14.62
N ARG A 299 -8.07 -14.23 -14.42
CA ARG A 299 -8.57 -15.12 -13.36
C ARG A 299 -8.25 -16.60 -13.57
N GLY A 300 -8.07 -17.01 -14.82
CA GLY A 300 -7.76 -18.40 -15.19
C GLY A 300 -6.27 -18.77 -15.09
N ILE A 301 -5.39 -17.78 -14.91
CA ILE A 301 -3.93 -18.01 -14.85
C ILE A 301 -3.52 -18.37 -13.42
N PRO A 302 -2.62 -19.34 -13.19
CA PRO A 302 -2.08 -19.60 -11.85
C PRO A 302 -1.45 -18.34 -11.23
N ALA A 303 -1.60 -18.17 -9.91
CA ALA A 303 -1.16 -16.96 -9.23
C ALA A 303 0.37 -16.80 -9.30
N GLU A 304 1.10 -17.90 -9.16
CA GLU A 304 2.56 -17.96 -9.25
C GLU A 304 3.05 -17.53 -10.62
N THR A 305 2.35 -17.92 -11.68
CA THR A 305 2.66 -17.49 -13.05
C THR A 305 2.48 -15.99 -13.22
N LEU A 306 1.37 -15.41 -12.72
CA LEU A 306 1.16 -13.96 -12.76
C LEU A 306 2.21 -13.21 -11.94
N GLN A 307 2.53 -13.70 -10.75
CA GLN A 307 3.56 -13.12 -9.89
C GLN A 307 4.92 -13.12 -10.59
N HIS A 308 5.29 -14.23 -11.24
CA HIS A 308 6.54 -14.33 -12.00
C HIS A 308 6.60 -13.38 -13.21
N VAL A 309 5.47 -13.19 -13.91
CA VAL A 309 5.37 -12.20 -15.01
C VAL A 309 5.60 -10.78 -14.49
N VAL A 310 5.00 -10.43 -13.35
CA VAL A 310 5.19 -9.12 -12.70
C VAL A 310 6.67 -8.91 -12.34
N GLU A 311 7.31 -9.90 -11.72
CA GLU A 311 8.74 -9.85 -11.38
C GLU A 311 9.63 -9.68 -12.61
N THR A 312 9.33 -10.40 -13.69
CA THR A 312 10.07 -10.30 -14.95
C THR A 312 9.95 -8.90 -15.56
N ILE A 313 8.75 -8.30 -15.53
CA ILE A 313 8.54 -6.94 -16.05
C ILE A 313 9.36 -5.94 -15.24
N TYR A 314 9.33 -6.01 -13.91
CA TYR A 314 10.13 -5.11 -13.07
C TYR A 314 11.64 -5.30 -13.29
N ALA A 315 12.13 -6.53 -13.36
CA ALA A 315 13.54 -6.83 -13.58
C ALA A 315 14.07 -6.41 -14.96
N SER A 316 13.17 -6.25 -15.94
CA SER A 316 13.50 -5.82 -17.31
C SER A 316 13.62 -4.30 -17.48
N SER A 317 13.24 -3.52 -16.46
CA SER A 317 13.35 -2.06 -16.52
C SER A 317 14.76 -1.59 -16.16
N ASP A 318 15.37 -0.80 -17.05
CA ASP A 318 16.66 -0.13 -16.80
C ASP A 318 16.47 1.33 -16.31
N GLU A 319 15.26 1.72 -15.91
CA GLU A 319 14.93 3.06 -15.44
C GLU A 319 14.81 3.11 -13.91
N VAL A 320 15.40 4.12 -13.27
CA VAL A 320 15.06 4.49 -11.89
C VAL A 320 13.65 5.07 -11.89
N ARG A 321 12.76 4.48 -11.10
CA ARG A 321 11.38 4.94 -10.95
C ARG A 321 11.08 5.18 -9.48
N PHE A 322 10.54 6.34 -9.19
CA PHE A 322 10.09 6.76 -7.86
C PHE A 322 8.56 6.70 -7.74
N VAL A 323 7.94 5.73 -8.42
CA VAL A 323 6.49 5.50 -8.44
C VAL A 323 6.20 4.02 -8.15
N LEU A 324 5.11 3.77 -7.43
CA LEU A 324 4.61 2.42 -7.22
C LEU A 324 3.92 1.91 -8.48
N GLY A 325 4.30 0.72 -8.96
CA GLY A 325 3.67 0.13 -10.15
C GLY A 325 2.27 -0.43 -9.87
N PHE A 326 2.08 -1.05 -8.72
CA PHE A 326 0.77 -1.47 -8.19
C PHE A 326 0.57 -0.87 -6.80
N GLY A 327 -0.53 -0.14 -6.62
CA GLY A 327 -0.89 0.51 -5.37
C GLY A 327 -2.29 1.13 -5.45
N PRO A 328 -2.70 1.90 -4.44
CA PRO A 328 -3.98 2.59 -4.46
C PRO A 328 -4.19 3.48 -5.69
N VAL A 329 -5.43 3.58 -6.17
CA VAL A 329 -5.81 4.41 -7.32
C VAL A 329 -7.06 5.25 -7.01
N VAL A 330 -7.22 6.35 -7.74
CA VAL A 330 -8.48 7.12 -7.77
C VAL A 330 -9.53 6.31 -8.53
N ASP A 331 -10.40 5.62 -7.79
CA ASP A 331 -11.36 4.64 -8.35
C ASP A 331 -12.76 5.22 -8.62
N GLY A 332 -13.02 6.45 -8.18
CA GLY A 332 -14.33 7.08 -8.26
C GLY A 332 -15.35 6.53 -7.26
N GLU A 333 -14.93 5.67 -6.34
CA GLU A 333 -15.80 5.02 -5.34
C GLU A 333 -15.28 5.24 -3.92
N LEU A 334 -14.15 4.63 -3.54
CA LEU A 334 -13.48 4.94 -2.26
C LEU A 334 -12.84 6.32 -2.32
N PHE A 335 -12.18 6.61 -3.43
CA PHE A 335 -11.44 7.86 -3.67
C PHE A 335 -12.00 8.53 -4.93
N PRO A 336 -12.89 9.53 -4.77
CA PRO A 336 -13.46 10.25 -5.91
C PRO A 336 -12.46 11.19 -6.60
N ASP A 337 -11.36 11.53 -5.94
CA ASP A 337 -10.27 12.35 -6.47
C ASP A 337 -8.98 12.04 -5.68
N GLN A 338 -7.88 12.70 -6.05
CA GLN A 338 -6.59 12.60 -5.37
C GLN A 338 -6.73 12.92 -3.87
N PRO A 339 -6.13 12.12 -2.97
CA PRO A 339 -6.25 12.33 -1.52
C PRO A 339 -5.82 13.72 -1.04
N THR A 340 -4.86 14.36 -1.73
CA THR A 340 -4.43 15.74 -1.46
C THR A 340 -5.59 16.75 -1.54
N LYS A 341 -6.61 16.48 -2.37
CA LYS A 341 -7.84 17.28 -2.41
C LYS A 341 -8.86 16.85 -1.36
N LEU A 342 -8.90 15.55 -1.03
CA LEU A 342 -9.78 15.01 0.02
C LEU A 342 -9.44 15.55 1.42
N LEU A 343 -8.19 15.97 1.63
CA LEU A 343 -7.69 16.69 2.81
C LEU A 343 -8.09 18.17 2.86
N SER A 344 -9.06 18.61 2.07
CA SER A 344 -9.46 20.02 1.98
C SER A 344 -10.97 20.19 1.96
N ASP A 345 -11.41 21.42 2.19
CA ASP A 345 -12.84 21.79 2.19
C ASP A 345 -13.53 21.61 0.82
N ALA A 346 -12.78 21.29 -0.25
CA ALA A 346 -13.35 20.88 -1.53
C ALA A 346 -14.13 19.55 -1.44
N TYR A 347 -13.78 18.68 -0.48
CA TYR A 347 -14.45 17.40 -0.21
C TYR A 347 -14.87 17.33 1.26
N PRO A 348 -15.91 18.08 1.66
CA PRO A 348 -16.21 18.35 3.07
C PRO A 348 -16.48 17.09 3.88
N ASN A 349 -17.13 16.06 3.32
CA ASN A 349 -17.40 14.82 4.05
C ASN A 349 -16.14 14.02 4.36
N HIS A 350 -15.19 13.97 3.41
CA HIS A 350 -13.91 13.29 3.57
C HIS A 350 -13.04 14.04 4.58
N HIS A 351 -12.89 15.35 4.38
CA HIS A 351 -12.11 16.21 5.24
C HIS A 351 -12.67 16.27 6.67
N TYR A 352 -13.99 16.36 6.83
CA TYR A 352 -14.64 16.34 8.14
C TYR A 352 -14.42 15.02 8.88
N PHE A 353 -14.59 13.89 8.20
CA PHE A 353 -14.36 12.59 8.82
C PHE A 353 -12.92 12.46 9.31
N PHE A 354 -11.94 12.80 8.46
CA PHE A 354 -10.52 12.81 8.83
C PHE A 354 -10.25 13.64 10.08
N ARG A 355 -10.70 14.90 10.12
CA ARG A 355 -10.48 15.80 11.26
C ARG A 355 -11.24 15.40 12.53
N SER A 356 -12.24 14.52 12.43
CA SER A 356 -13.02 14.05 13.58
C SER A 356 -12.33 12.94 14.37
N LEU A 357 -11.22 12.43 13.85
CA LEU A 357 -10.41 11.38 14.46
C LEU A 357 -9.26 12.00 15.25
N ASP A 358 -8.71 11.28 16.23
CA ASP A 358 -7.41 11.66 16.79
C ASP A 358 -6.28 11.20 15.85
N LEU A 359 -5.27 12.03 15.65
CA LEU A 359 -4.12 11.76 14.79
C LEU A 359 -2.79 11.79 15.57
N LEU A 360 -2.01 10.72 15.43
CA LEU A 360 -0.57 10.70 15.74
C LEU A 360 0.16 10.44 14.42
N THR A 361 1.15 11.25 14.08
CA THR A 361 1.96 11.02 12.87
C THR A 361 3.41 11.40 13.09
N GLY A 362 4.31 10.85 12.29
CA GLY A 362 5.74 11.16 12.40
C GLY A 362 6.53 10.50 11.29
N ALA A 363 7.82 10.80 11.26
CA ALA A 363 8.78 10.24 10.32
C ALA A 363 10.11 9.96 11.05
N THR A 364 10.94 9.11 10.47
CA THR A 364 12.32 8.95 10.94
C THR A 364 13.21 10.08 10.41
N SER A 365 14.36 10.31 11.03
CA SER A 365 15.28 11.36 10.61
C SER A 365 16.00 11.03 9.30
N GLY A 366 16.05 9.75 8.93
CA GLY A 366 16.76 9.18 7.79
C GLY A 366 15.86 8.41 6.82
N GLU A 367 14.66 8.92 6.54
CA GLU A 367 13.75 8.38 5.50
C GLU A 367 14.41 8.21 4.12
N GLY A 368 15.46 8.99 3.86
CA GLY A 368 16.30 8.90 2.68
C GLY A 368 17.02 7.55 2.51
N SER A 369 17.04 6.69 3.53
CA SER A 369 17.60 5.34 3.43
C SER A 369 16.95 4.50 2.34
N LEU A 370 15.68 4.76 1.99
CA LEU A 370 15.01 4.11 0.87
C LEU A 370 15.69 4.41 -0.48
N LEU A 371 16.26 5.60 -0.65
CA LEU A 371 17.02 5.94 -1.85
C LEU A 371 18.30 5.12 -1.94
N ILE A 372 18.95 4.83 -0.80
CA ILE A 372 20.17 4.01 -0.75
C ILE A 372 19.87 2.62 -1.32
N ILE A 373 18.72 2.02 -0.99
CA ILE A 373 18.30 0.72 -1.51
C ILE A 373 18.19 0.77 -3.04
N GLN A 374 17.55 1.81 -3.58
CA GLN A 374 17.39 1.98 -5.03
C GLN A 374 18.73 2.22 -5.73
N LEU A 375 19.58 3.08 -5.16
CA LEU A 375 20.90 3.39 -5.70
C LEU A 375 21.93 2.28 -5.49
N SER A 376 21.59 1.21 -4.76
CA SER A 376 22.46 0.03 -4.60
C SER A 376 22.43 -0.91 -5.81
N ASP A 377 21.53 -0.71 -6.79
CA ASP A 377 21.49 -1.53 -8.01
C ASP A 377 22.85 -1.47 -8.74
N PRO A 378 23.53 -2.61 -8.95
CA PRO A 378 24.81 -2.67 -9.66
C PRO A 378 24.75 -2.09 -11.08
N LYS A 379 23.62 -2.24 -11.79
CA LYS A 379 23.45 -1.67 -13.13
C LYS A 379 23.44 -0.14 -13.10
N LEU A 380 22.79 0.46 -12.10
CA LEU A 380 22.76 1.90 -11.93
C LEU A 380 24.13 2.45 -11.56
N GLN A 381 24.80 1.82 -10.60
CA GLN A 381 26.16 2.18 -10.19
C GLN A 381 27.14 2.12 -11.36
N ALA A 382 27.07 1.08 -12.20
CA ALA A 382 27.91 0.95 -13.38
C ALA A 382 27.58 2.01 -14.46
N ARG A 383 26.28 2.30 -14.67
CA ARG A 383 25.82 3.25 -15.71
C ARG A 383 26.17 4.71 -15.37
N TYR A 384 26.09 5.08 -14.11
CA TYR A 384 26.32 6.45 -13.64
C TYR A 384 27.65 6.60 -12.89
N GLU A 385 28.49 5.58 -12.91
CA GLU A 385 29.87 5.58 -12.40
C GLU A 385 30.00 6.08 -10.94
N TYR A 386 29.14 5.59 -10.04
CA TYR A 386 29.22 5.88 -8.61
C TYR A 386 29.26 4.60 -7.77
N ASN A 387 29.75 4.71 -6.53
CA ASN A 387 29.71 3.65 -5.54
C ASN A 387 28.94 4.13 -4.30
N VAL A 388 27.73 3.61 -4.08
CA VAL A 388 26.87 4.00 -2.96
C VAL A 388 27.55 3.79 -1.60
N SER A 389 28.45 2.81 -1.50
CA SER A 389 29.18 2.53 -0.25
C SER A 389 30.24 3.60 0.06
N GLU A 390 30.77 4.27 -0.97
CA GLU A 390 31.78 5.34 -0.84
C GLU A 390 31.14 6.70 -0.64
N GLY A 391 30.01 6.96 -1.30
CA GLY A 391 29.22 8.18 -1.18
C GLY A 391 28.48 8.56 -2.47
N LEU A 392 27.67 9.61 -2.41
CA LEU A 392 26.90 10.14 -3.54
C LEU A 392 27.36 11.57 -3.80
N SER A 393 27.90 11.80 -5.00
CA SER A 393 28.39 13.12 -5.40
C SER A 393 27.24 14.06 -5.78
N LYS A 394 27.56 15.35 -5.92
CA LYS A 394 26.61 16.33 -6.47
C LYS A 394 26.11 15.92 -7.86
N ASP A 395 26.96 15.28 -8.68
CA ASP A 395 26.55 14.81 -10.01
C ASP A 395 25.48 13.72 -9.91
N VAL A 396 25.54 12.83 -8.91
CA VAL A 396 24.45 11.87 -8.67
C VAL A 396 23.16 12.59 -8.31
N MET A 397 23.22 13.60 -7.44
CA MET A 397 22.04 14.40 -7.10
C MET A 397 21.44 15.12 -8.32
N CYS A 398 22.27 15.82 -9.09
CA CYS A 398 21.82 16.73 -10.15
C CYS A 398 21.56 16.05 -11.50
N ASN A 399 22.21 14.92 -11.79
CA ASN A 399 22.09 14.22 -13.08
C ASN A 399 21.28 12.92 -13.00
N LEU A 400 21.00 12.40 -11.80
CA LEU A 400 20.20 11.19 -11.60
C LEU A 400 18.98 11.43 -10.72
N VAL A 401 19.16 11.90 -9.48
CA VAL A 401 18.06 11.97 -8.49
C VAL A 401 17.05 13.08 -8.85
N ALA A 402 17.51 14.33 -9.03
CA ALA A 402 16.62 15.45 -9.36
C ALA A 402 15.90 15.24 -10.71
N PRO A 403 16.58 14.84 -11.81
CA PRO A 403 15.92 14.53 -13.08
C PRO A 403 14.89 13.39 -12.95
N GLY A 404 15.20 12.34 -12.20
CA GLY A 404 14.28 11.23 -11.96
C GLY A 404 13.02 11.68 -11.20
N LEU A 405 13.17 12.50 -10.16
CA LEU A 405 12.04 13.06 -9.42
C LEU A 405 11.13 13.91 -10.32
N VAL A 406 11.69 14.79 -11.17
CA VAL A 406 10.87 15.62 -12.05
C VAL A 406 10.23 14.87 -13.21
N LYS A 407 10.91 13.84 -13.74
CA LYS A 407 10.35 12.97 -14.77
C LYS A 407 9.06 12.32 -14.27
N ASP A 408 9.08 11.80 -13.04
CA ASP A 408 7.98 11.02 -12.49
C ASP A 408 6.86 11.91 -11.90
N HIS A 409 7.21 13.03 -11.27
CA HIS A 409 6.24 13.81 -10.45
C HIS A 409 5.96 15.22 -10.97
N PHE A 410 6.78 15.74 -11.89
CA PHE A 410 6.73 17.14 -12.29
C PHE A 410 6.79 17.35 -13.81
N GLN A 411 6.30 16.40 -14.60
CA GLN A 411 6.21 16.49 -16.07
C GLN A 411 7.56 16.85 -16.72
N ASN A 412 8.65 16.30 -16.16
CA ASN A 412 10.01 16.50 -16.61
C ASN A 412 10.45 18.00 -16.68
N ASN A 413 9.98 18.81 -15.73
CA ASN A 413 10.27 20.24 -15.69
C ASN A 413 11.72 20.53 -15.25
N GLN A 414 12.58 20.89 -16.21
CA GLN A 414 14.01 21.15 -15.97
C GLN A 414 14.28 22.24 -14.93
N LYS A 415 13.49 23.34 -14.92
CA LYS A 415 13.66 24.41 -13.94
C LYS A 415 13.49 23.88 -12.51
N LEU A 416 12.56 22.94 -12.31
CA LEU A 416 12.37 22.31 -11.01
C LEU A 416 13.52 21.33 -10.70
N ALA A 417 14.07 20.64 -11.69
CA ALA A 417 15.25 19.79 -11.49
C ALA A 417 16.45 20.63 -11.01
N ASP A 418 16.68 21.79 -11.61
CA ASP A 418 17.75 22.71 -11.21
C ASP A 418 17.52 23.21 -9.77
N MET A 419 16.28 23.61 -9.42
CA MET A 419 15.94 24.02 -8.05
C MET A 419 16.16 22.90 -7.03
N ILE A 420 15.81 21.65 -7.37
CA ILE A 420 16.01 20.48 -6.49
C ILE A 420 17.50 20.17 -6.36
N CYS A 421 18.25 20.20 -7.46
CA CYS A 421 19.71 20.04 -7.45
C CYS A 421 20.36 21.08 -6.52
N ASP A 422 19.99 22.35 -6.63
CA ASP A 422 20.55 23.43 -5.82
C ASP A 422 20.20 23.27 -4.33
N GLU A 423 18.93 23.00 -3.99
CA GLU A 423 18.50 22.82 -2.61
C GLU A 423 19.20 21.63 -1.93
N TYR A 424 19.46 20.56 -2.68
CA TYR A 424 20.06 19.32 -2.17
C TYR A 424 21.54 19.17 -2.54
N SER A 425 22.23 20.27 -2.82
CA SER A 425 23.68 20.34 -2.91
C SER A 425 24.27 21.01 -1.68
N VAL A 426 25.42 20.55 -1.21
CA VAL A 426 26.20 21.19 -0.13
C VAL A 426 27.38 21.97 -0.70
N ASP A 427 28.03 22.80 0.13
CA ASP A 427 29.29 23.42 -0.29
C ASP A 427 30.36 22.32 -0.50
N PRO A 428 31.18 22.38 -1.57
CA PRO A 428 32.20 21.37 -1.82
C PRO A 428 33.17 21.13 -0.65
N SER A 429 33.38 22.13 0.22
CA SER A 429 34.21 22.01 1.43
C SER A 429 33.63 21.10 2.51
N GLU A 430 32.32 20.83 2.49
CA GLU A 430 31.66 19.91 3.43
C GLU A 430 31.94 18.43 3.13
N GLY A 431 32.46 18.15 1.92
CA GLY A 431 32.93 16.83 1.50
C GLY A 431 31.83 15.87 1.03
N LEU A 432 32.28 14.74 0.48
CA LEU A 432 31.41 13.75 -0.16
C LEU A 432 30.33 13.20 0.77
N GLN A 433 30.65 12.92 2.04
CA GLN A 433 29.67 12.31 2.95
C GLN A 433 28.52 13.23 3.33
N SER A 434 28.80 14.52 3.51
CA SER A 434 27.75 15.53 3.71
C SER A 434 26.84 15.64 2.49
N GLN A 435 27.42 15.61 1.27
CA GLN A 435 26.66 15.54 0.02
C GLN A 435 25.85 14.24 -0.09
N SER A 436 26.37 13.09 0.36
CA SER A 436 25.66 11.81 0.36
C SER A 436 24.39 11.89 1.20
N VAL A 437 24.51 12.38 2.44
CA VAL A 437 23.36 12.57 3.33
C VAL A 437 22.36 13.55 2.71
N ARG A 438 22.82 14.70 2.20
CA ARG A 438 21.95 15.69 1.57
C ARG A 438 21.20 15.14 0.35
N THR A 439 21.86 14.34 -0.48
CA THR A 439 21.26 13.65 -1.63
C THR A 439 20.11 12.74 -1.18
N THR A 440 20.31 11.97 -0.10
CA THR A 440 19.25 11.09 0.44
C THR A 440 18.09 11.85 1.07
N GLU A 441 18.33 13.03 1.66
CA GLU A 441 17.27 13.90 2.18
C GLU A 441 16.27 14.30 1.09
N ALA A 442 16.73 14.54 -0.15
CA ALA A 442 15.85 14.91 -1.26
C ALA A 442 14.69 13.93 -1.45
N HIS A 443 15.00 12.63 -1.41
CA HIS A 443 14.02 11.57 -1.55
C HIS A 443 13.16 11.41 -0.29
N GLY A 444 13.78 11.25 0.88
CA GLY A 444 13.06 11.00 2.13
C GLY A 444 12.11 12.14 2.50
N GLU A 445 12.55 13.38 2.30
CA GLU A 445 11.75 14.55 2.60
C GLU A 445 10.60 14.75 1.63
N PHE A 446 10.80 14.49 0.33
CA PHE A 446 9.75 14.61 -0.67
C PHE A 446 8.64 13.57 -0.46
N PHE A 447 9.01 12.31 -0.22
CA PHE A 447 8.03 11.22 -0.17
C PHE A 447 7.37 11.04 1.19
N LEU A 448 8.09 11.27 2.29
CA LEU A 448 7.67 10.86 3.62
C LEU A 448 7.65 12.04 4.61
N THR A 449 8.77 12.72 4.83
CA THR A 449 8.86 13.71 5.92
C THR A 449 8.01 14.96 5.70
N ALA A 450 8.11 15.64 4.54
CA ALA A 450 7.31 16.84 4.30
C ALA A 450 5.79 16.54 4.22
N PRO A 451 5.35 15.41 3.61
CA PRO A 451 3.95 15.00 3.66
C PRO A 451 3.39 14.80 5.08
N VAL A 452 4.15 14.26 6.02
CA VAL A 452 3.75 14.16 7.45
C VAL A 452 3.39 15.52 8.02
N ILE A 453 4.22 16.54 7.74
CA ILE A 453 3.99 17.90 8.26
C ILE A 453 2.76 18.52 7.61
N GLU A 454 2.59 18.34 6.30
CA GLU A 454 1.40 18.83 5.61
C GLU A 454 0.13 18.13 6.12
N LEU A 455 0.15 16.82 6.37
CA LEU A 455 -0.98 16.08 6.93
C LEU A 455 -1.37 16.65 8.31
N ALA A 456 -0.38 16.86 9.19
CA ALA A 456 -0.60 17.42 10.53
C ALA A 456 -1.14 18.87 10.47
N ASN A 457 -0.66 19.69 9.54
CA ASN A 457 -1.20 21.03 9.30
C ASN A 457 -2.67 20.97 8.87
N ARG A 458 -3.02 20.09 7.93
CA ARG A 458 -4.41 19.92 7.46
C ARG A 458 -5.33 19.40 8.55
N HIS A 459 -4.85 18.49 9.38
CA HIS A 459 -5.62 17.95 10.48
C HIS A 459 -5.86 18.97 11.60
N SER A 460 -4.84 19.74 11.98
CA SER A 460 -4.90 20.67 13.12
C SER A 460 -5.49 22.04 12.78
N ASP A 461 -5.52 22.46 11.49
CA ASP A 461 -6.06 23.76 11.07
C ASP A 461 -7.52 23.94 11.50
N ARG A 462 -7.73 24.90 12.41
CA ARG A 462 -9.04 25.28 12.97
C ARG A 462 -9.84 24.06 13.42
N ASN A 463 -9.16 23.02 13.92
CA ASN A 463 -9.76 21.78 14.34
C ASN A 463 -9.92 21.75 15.85
N GLY A 464 -11.17 21.61 16.31
CA GLY A 464 -11.50 21.38 17.72
C GLY A 464 -12.13 20.01 17.97
N MET A 465 -12.10 19.11 16.99
CA MET A 465 -12.79 17.81 17.05
C MET A 465 -11.86 16.66 17.45
N GLY A 466 -10.61 16.69 17.01
CA GLY A 466 -9.62 15.64 17.26
C GLY A 466 -8.26 16.23 17.63
N SER A 467 -7.47 15.45 18.35
CA SER A 467 -6.11 15.82 18.76
C SER A 467 -5.08 15.52 17.65
N THR A 468 -3.95 16.23 17.66
CA THR A 468 -2.84 15.98 16.73
C THR A 468 -1.53 15.91 17.50
N PHE A 469 -0.78 14.83 17.33
CA PHE A 469 0.56 14.68 17.88
C PHE A 469 1.55 14.37 16.75
N VAL A 470 2.69 15.05 16.77
CA VAL A 470 3.75 14.86 15.78
C VAL A 470 5.04 14.43 16.46
N TYR A 471 5.75 13.47 15.88
CA TYR A 471 7.11 13.10 16.28
C TYR A 471 8.09 13.09 15.11
N MET A 472 9.39 13.20 15.43
CA MET A 472 10.48 12.77 14.57
C MET A 472 11.28 11.71 15.31
N HIS A 473 11.60 10.59 14.64
CA HIS A 473 12.40 9.52 15.24
C HIS A 473 13.85 9.63 14.79
N SER A 474 14.71 10.06 15.71
CA SER A 474 16.13 10.34 15.42
C SER A 474 17.08 9.32 16.04
N ARG A 475 16.60 8.49 16.97
CA ARG A 475 17.34 7.42 17.61
C ARG A 475 17.59 6.29 16.61
N ILE A 476 18.85 5.97 16.40
CA ILE A 476 19.24 4.84 15.55
C ILE A 476 18.94 3.55 16.29
N ASN A 477 18.29 2.61 15.62
CA ASN A 477 18.05 1.29 16.15
C ASN A 477 19.36 0.48 16.28
N PRO A 478 19.64 -0.15 17.45
CA PRO A 478 20.85 -0.95 17.64
C PRO A 478 20.81 -2.33 16.94
N VAL A 479 19.66 -2.75 16.42
CA VAL A 479 19.44 -4.05 15.79
C VAL A 479 19.36 -3.93 14.27
N HIS A 480 20.41 -4.32 13.56
CA HIS A 480 20.38 -4.31 12.09
C HIS A 480 19.79 -5.61 11.51
N ILE A 481 18.62 -5.50 10.86
CA ILE A 481 18.03 -6.57 10.03
C ILE A 481 18.08 -6.11 8.57
N GLY A 482 18.72 -6.91 7.72
CA GLY A 482 18.91 -6.59 6.31
C GLY A 482 20.32 -6.07 6.00
N PRO A 483 20.56 -5.57 4.77
CA PRO A 483 21.86 -5.03 4.37
C PRO A 483 22.23 -3.82 5.25
N PRO A 484 23.47 -3.75 5.76
CA PRO A 484 23.90 -2.59 6.55
C PRO A 484 23.87 -1.33 5.68
N SER A 485 23.47 -0.21 6.28
CA SER A 485 23.62 1.09 5.63
C SER A 485 25.10 1.43 5.45
N PRO A 486 25.47 2.19 4.40
CA PRO A 486 26.83 2.71 4.26
C PRO A 486 27.29 3.46 5.51
N SER A 487 28.58 3.39 5.82
CA SER A 487 29.15 3.98 7.06
C SER A 487 28.95 5.49 7.19
N TRP A 488 28.74 6.17 6.06
CA TRP A 488 28.45 7.61 6.01
C TRP A 488 27.01 7.95 6.37
N PHE A 489 26.08 6.98 6.36
CA PHE A 489 24.69 7.19 6.72
C PHE A 489 24.49 6.96 8.22
N THR A 490 24.36 8.06 8.97
CA THR A 490 24.32 8.07 10.44
C THR A 490 22.98 8.57 10.99
N LYS A 491 21.90 8.34 10.24
CA LYS A 491 20.54 8.71 10.64
C LYS A 491 19.69 7.47 10.91
N SER A 492 18.59 7.67 11.64
CA SER A 492 17.60 6.61 11.87
C SER A 492 16.91 6.28 10.56
N VAL A 493 17.06 5.05 10.08
CA VAL A 493 16.57 4.64 8.76
C VAL A 493 15.04 4.51 8.77
N HIS A 494 14.42 4.45 7.60
CA HIS A 494 13.00 4.13 7.46
C HIS A 494 12.60 2.90 8.29
N ALA A 495 11.50 3.01 9.06
CA ALA A 495 10.93 1.98 9.95
C ALA A 495 11.74 1.61 11.21
N ASP A 496 12.81 2.34 11.56
CA ASP A 496 13.61 2.07 12.77
C ASP A 496 12.78 2.07 14.07
N GLU A 497 11.72 2.87 14.13
CA GLU A 497 10.87 2.95 15.33
C GLU A 497 10.12 1.64 15.60
N LEU A 498 9.93 0.78 14.58
CA LEU A 498 9.18 -0.47 14.72
C LEU A 498 9.87 -1.48 15.62
N PHE A 499 11.21 -1.46 15.70
CA PHE A 499 11.96 -2.33 16.59
C PHE A 499 11.60 -2.06 18.05
N TYR A 500 11.43 -0.78 18.40
CA TYR A 500 11.03 -0.35 19.72
C TYR A 500 9.55 -0.60 20.02
N LEU A 501 8.69 -0.78 19.01
CA LEU A 501 7.28 -1.15 19.19
C LEU A 501 7.04 -2.66 19.26
N PHE A 502 7.79 -3.47 18.50
CA PHE A 502 7.44 -4.86 18.24
C PHE A 502 8.47 -5.92 18.63
N GLY A 503 9.67 -5.59 19.11
CA GLY A 503 10.55 -6.71 19.44
C GLY A 503 11.98 -6.44 19.87
N ILE A 504 12.39 -5.22 20.23
CA ILE A 504 13.78 -5.02 20.67
C ILE A 504 14.15 -5.95 21.85
N GLN A 505 13.18 -6.31 22.70
CA GLN A 505 13.32 -7.22 23.83
C GLN A 505 13.64 -8.67 23.46
N GLN A 506 13.47 -9.07 22.19
CA GLN A 506 13.77 -10.43 21.74
C GLN A 506 15.26 -10.64 21.43
N TYR A 507 16.04 -9.56 21.35
CA TYR A 507 17.46 -9.58 21.05
C TYR A 507 18.31 -9.56 22.31
N SER A 508 19.44 -10.27 22.29
CA SER A 508 20.44 -10.25 23.36
C SER A 508 21.32 -9.01 23.27
N ASN A 509 21.86 -8.55 24.42
CA ASN A 509 22.84 -7.45 24.52
C ASN A 509 22.33 -6.07 24.07
N ILE A 510 21.04 -5.79 24.25
CA ILE A 510 20.46 -4.47 24.03
C ILE A 510 20.81 -3.55 25.20
N ASP A 511 21.14 -2.29 24.91
CA ASP A 511 21.39 -1.27 25.93
C ASP A 511 20.12 -1.07 26.79
N PRO A 512 20.21 -1.10 28.14
CA PRO A 512 19.08 -0.80 29.01
C PRO A 512 18.34 0.50 28.67
N LYS A 513 19.01 1.50 28.12
CA LYS A 513 18.38 2.76 27.66
C LYS A 513 17.45 2.55 26.46
N ASP A 514 17.78 1.63 25.57
CA ASP A 514 16.94 1.31 24.41
C ASP A 514 15.72 0.46 24.82
N LEU A 515 15.89 -0.42 25.82
CA LEU A 515 14.78 -1.14 26.44
C LEU A 515 13.81 -0.17 27.13
N GLU A 516 14.34 0.81 27.87
CA GLU A 516 13.54 1.85 28.51
C GLU A 516 12.86 2.76 27.50
N PHE A 517 13.56 3.15 26.43
CA PHE A 517 12.97 3.92 25.34
C PHE A 517 11.83 3.15 24.64
N SER A 518 12.02 1.84 24.38
CA SER A 518 10.95 0.98 23.85
C SER A 518 9.73 0.93 24.76
N ARG A 519 9.93 0.79 26.07
CA ARG A 519 8.85 0.85 27.06
C ARG A 519 8.10 2.18 26.97
N MET A 520 8.80 3.31 26.98
CA MET A 520 8.19 4.65 26.86
C MET A 520 7.41 4.83 25.55
N LEU A 521 7.96 4.34 24.43
CA LEU A 521 7.31 4.42 23.11
C LEU A 521 6.00 3.63 23.09
N MET A 522 6.02 2.37 23.56
CA MET A 522 4.81 1.55 23.69
C MET A 522 3.78 2.21 24.62
N THR A 523 4.22 2.85 25.71
CA THR A 523 3.32 3.59 26.62
C THR A 523 2.64 4.77 25.92
N TYR A 524 3.35 5.59 25.13
CA TYR A 524 2.70 6.67 24.38
C TYR A 524 1.67 6.16 23.38
N TRP A 525 2.01 5.11 22.63
CA TRP A 525 1.11 4.50 21.64
C TRP A 525 -0.15 3.94 22.31
N ALA A 526 0.01 3.25 23.45
CA ALA A 526 -1.11 2.70 24.21
C ALA A 526 -1.98 3.80 24.86
N ASN A 527 -1.38 4.85 25.42
CA ASN A 527 -2.11 5.99 25.97
C ASN A 527 -2.94 6.70 24.89
N PHE A 528 -2.34 6.91 23.72
CA PHE A 528 -3.05 7.46 22.58
C PHE A 528 -4.19 6.54 22.16
N ALA A 529 -3.95 5.23 22.05
CA ALA A 529 -4.98 4.27 21.69
C ALA A 529 -6.14 4.19 22.69
N ARG A 530 -5.89 4.50 23.97
CA ARG A 530 -6.89 4.52 25.04
C ARG A 530 -7.70 5.81 25.06
N HIS A 531 -7.04 6.94 24.93
CA HIS A 531 -7.63 8.24 25.30
C HIS A 531 -7.59 9.29 24.20
N GLY A 532 -6.86 9.07 23.11
CA GLY A 532 -6.60 10.11 22.12
C GLY A 532 -5.56 11.11 22.60
N ASN A 533 -4.84 10.81 23.68
CA ASN A 533 -3.82 11.69 24.22
C ASN A 533 -2.68 10.86 24.78
N VAL A 534 -1.49 11.03 24.20
CA VAL A 534 -0.26 10.32 24.58
C VAL A 534 0.14 10.52 26.06
N ASN A 535 -0.28 11.62 26.71
CA ASN A 535 0.10 11.97 28.09
C ASN A 535 -0.89 11.50 29.17
N SER A 536 -2.01 10.90 28.77
CA SER A 536 -3.15 10.65 29.66
C SER A 536 -3.04 9.39 30.52
N GLY A 537 -1.95 8.63 30.41
CA GLY A 537 -1.72 7.44 31.22
C GLY A 537 -1.35 7.72 32.69
N ASP A 538 -1.43 6.67 33.50
CA ASP A 538 -1.03 6.69 34.91
C ASP A 538 0.49 6.75 35.09
N ASP A 539 1.23 6.24 34.09
CA ASP A 539 2.67 6.27 34.09
C ASP A 539 3.20 7.70 33.85
N LYS A 540 3.70 8.33 34.91
CA LYS A 540 4.29 9.68 34.89
C LYS A 540 5.78 9.69 34.55
N SER A 541 6.38 8.55 34.25
CA SER A 541 7.79 8.46 33.85
C SER A 541 8.02 8.85 32.38
N VAL A 542 6.99 8.79 31.54
CA VAL A 542 7.09 9.26 30.15
C VAL A 542 7.13 10.79 30.11
N PRO A 543 8.07 11.40 29.36
CA PRO A 543 8.10 12.85 29.18
C PRO A 543 6.79 13.43 28.63
N THR A 544 6.57 14.73 28.82
CA THR A 544 5.39 15.38 28.24
C THR A 544 5.58 15.56 26.74
N TRP A 545 4.56 15.19 25.96
CA TRP A 545 4.48 15.40 24.52
C TRP A 545 3.39 16.43 24.21
N PRO A 546 3.74 17.64 23.72
CA PRO A 546 2.78 18.68 23.47
C PRO A 546 1.84 18.35 22.30
N LEU A 547 0.64 18.94 22.35
CA LEU A 547 -0.29 18.94 21.22
C LEU A 547 0.31 19.74 20.05
N TYR A 548 0.24 19.18 18.85
CA TYR A 548 0.58 19.88 17.63
C TYR A 548 -0.56 20.83 17.23
N THR A 549 -0.20 22.08 16.90
CA THR A 549 -1.11 23.06 16.30
C THR A 549 -0.39 23.75 15.15
N VAL A 550 -1.12 24.19 14.13
CA VAL A 550 -0.53 24.92 12.99
C VAL A 550 0.23 26.18 13.42
N ASP A 551 -0.19 26.84 14.51
CA ASP A 551 0.43 28.08 15.00
C ASP A 551 1.75 27.83 15.75
N HIS A 552 1.82 26.78 16.58
CA HIS A 552 2.99 26.52 17.43
C HIS A 552 3.92 25.45 16.87
N GLN A 553 3.40 24.49 16.10
CA GLN A 553 4.14 23.40 15.48
C GLN A 553 5.10 22.64 16.40
N LEU A 554 4.69 22.42 17.66
CA LEU A 554 5.47 21.66 18.63
C LEU A 554 5.40 20.16 18.33
N TYR A 555 6.53 19.47 18.48
CA TYR A 555 6.64 18.03 18.25
C TYR A 555 7.65 17.39 19.21
N ASN A 556 7.61 16.07 19.36
CA ASN A 556 8.63 15.33 20.11
C ASN A 556 9.68 14.76 19.16
N ASP A 557 10.95 15.08 19.42
CA ASP A 557 12.08 14.36 18.82
C ASP A 557 12.47 13.18 19.70
N PHE A 558 12.51 11.99 19.12
CA PHE A 558 12.94 10.76 19.77
C PHE A 558 14.40 10.48 19.42
N GLY A 559 15.31 11.28 19.94
CA GLY A 559 16.75 11.09 19.84
C GLY A 559 17.32 10.28 21.01
N SER A 560 18.54 10.63 21.43
CA SER A 560 19.18 10.06 22.64
C SER A 560 18.36 10.33 23.91
N ASP A 561 17.67 11.46 23.95
CA ASP A 561 16.62 11.80 24.91
C ASP A 561 15.36 12.19 24.14
N ILE A 562 14.19 12.07 24.78
CA ILE A 562 12.93 12.57 24.21
C ILE A 562 12.85 14.07 24.51
N THR A 563 12.87 14.90 23.48
CA THR A 563 12.85 16.37 23.64
C THR A 563 11.72 17.01 22.86
N VAL A 564 11.15 18.08 23.42
CA VAL A 564 10.18 18.93 22.70
C VAL A 564 10.95 19.88 21.80
N GLN A 565 10.57 19.90 20.53
CA GLN A 565 11.14 20.75 19.49
C GLN A 565 10.02 21.51 18.77
N ILE A 566 10.40 22.46 17.90
CA ILE A 566 9.47 23.32 17.15
C ILE A 566 9.73 23.25 15.64
N SER A 567 8.65 23.35 14.85
CA SER A 567 8.68 23.39 13.40
C SER A 567 9.40 22.17 12.77
N PRO A 568 8.82 20.96 12.91
CA PRO A 568 9.42 19.73 12.38
C PRO A 568 9.61 19.85 10.87
N ALA A 569 10.80 19.48 10.39
CA ALA A 569 11.16 19.48 8.97
C ALA A 569 10.79 20.79 8.22
N LYS A 570 10.90 21.95 8.88
CA LYS A 570 10.49 23.27 8.34
C LYS A 570 11.03 23.55 6.95
N ARG A 571 12.33 23.32 6.74
CA ARG A 571 13.01 23.55 5.45
C ARG A 571 12.36 22.71 4.34
N ALA A 572 12.25 21.41 4.57
CA ALA A 572 11.65 20.46 3.64
C ALA A 572 10.20 20.82 3.30
N HIS A 573 9.37 21.10 4.31
CA HIS A 573 7.97 21.47 4.10
C HIS A 573 7.85 22.78 3.31
N GLN A 574 8.66 23.79 3.63
CA GLN A 574 8.66 25.04 2.88
C GLN A 574 9.06 24.83 1.41
N PHE A 575 10.15 24.11 1.16
CA PHE A 575 10.64 23.87 -0.19
C PHE A 575 9.60 23.11 -1.04
N TRP A 576 9.15 21.95 -0.57
CA TRP A 576 8.26 21.06 -1.34
C TRP A 576 6.81 21.53 -1.42
N TYR A 577 6.24 22.13 -0.36
CA TYR A 577 4.83 22.53 -0.33
C TYR A 577 4.58 24.02 -0.60
N ARG A 578 5.63 24.86 -0.65
CA ARG A 578 5.49 26.30 -0.97
C ARG A 578 6.29 26.70 -2.21
N GLU A 579 7.56 26.38 -2.29
CA GLU A 579 8.45 26.93 -3.32
C GLU A 579 8.28 26.19 -4.66
N ILE A 580 8.35 24.86 -4.66
CA ILE A 580 8.15 24.03 -5.85
C ILE A 580 6.77 24.29 -6.52
N PRO A 581 5.63 24.29 -5.79
CA PRO A 581 4.34 24.60 -6.40
C PRO A 581 4.23 26.02 -6.96
N ARG A 582 4.86 27.03 -6.33
CA ARG A 582 4.90 28.41 -6.87
C ARG A 582 5.70 28.46 -8.16
N ALA A 583 6.86 27.81 -8.19
CA ALA A 583 7.71 27.75 -9.37
C ALA A 583 7.02 27.02 -10.53
N SER A 584 6.34 25.90 -10.26
CA SER A 584 5.56 25.16 -11.26
C SER A 584 4.46 26.03 -11.91
N LYS A 585 3.71 26.81 -11.12
CA LYS A 585 2.68 27.73 -11.63
C LYS A 585 3.24 28.88 -12.48
N SER A 586 4.43 29.38 -12.14
CA SER A 586 5.08 30.47 -12.89
C SER A 586 5.40 30.10 -14.34
N VAL A 587 5.66 28.82 -14.61
CA VAL A 587 5.98 28.30 -15.95
C VAL A 587 4.73 28.25 -16.86
N ASN A 588 3.56 27.95 -16.31
CA ASN A 588 2.30 27.96 -17.07
C ASN A 588 1.85 29.37 -17.52
N HIS A 589 2.41 30.43 -16.92
CA HIS A 589 2.17 31.81 -17.33
C HIS A 589 3.21 32.38 -18.30
N SER A 590 4.31 31.65 -18.57
CA SER A 590 5.35 32.05 -19.52
C SER A 590 5.12 31.55 -20.96
N HIS A 591 3.98 30.92 -21.26
CA HIS A 591 3.55 30.75 -22.66
C HIS A 591 3.12 32.11 -23.22
N ASP A 592 4.03 32.67 -24.00
CA ASP A 592 3.94 33.84 -24.88
C ASP A 592 2.51 34.41 -25.08
N PRO A 593 2.20 35.64 -24.60
CA PRO A 593 0.87 36.22 -24.70
C PRO A 593 0.39 36.37 -26.16
N VAL A 594 1.31 36.33 -27.12
CA VAL A 594 1.01 36.32 -28.55
C VAL A 594 0.32 35.01 -28.96
N VAL A 595 0.78 33.86 -28.48
CA VAL A 595 0.20 32.54 -28.82
C VAL A 595 -1.16 32.35 -28.16
N SER A 596 -1.38 32.85 -26.94
CA SER A 596 -2.69 32.79 -26.28
C SER A 596 -3.75 33.68 -26.97
N PHE A 597 -3.33 34.81 -27.54
CA PHE A 597 -4.21 35.71 -28.29
C PHE A 597 -4.62 35.10 -29.64
N PHE A 598 -3.68 34.47 -30.35
CA PHE A 598 -3.98 33.76 -31.60
C PHE A 598 -4.82 32.49 -31.37
N SER A 599 -4.55 31.72 -30.30
CA SER A 599 -5.34 30.55 -29.92
C SER A 599 -6.79 30.90 -29.55
N ARG A 600 -7.00 31.98 -28.78
CA ARG A 600 -8.35 32.45 -28.41
C ARG A 600 -9.13 32.98 -29.61
N LYS A 601 -8.48 33.72 -30.53
CA LYS A 601 -9.13 34.17 -31.76
C LYS A 601 -9.42 33.04 -32.73
N MET A 602 -8.53 32.04 -32.85
CA MET A 602 -8.73 30.88 -33.71
C MET A 602 -9.83 29.96 -33.17
N SER A 603 -9.91 29.77 -31.84
CA SER A 603 -11.02 29.06 -31.19
C SER A 603 -12.36 29.78 -31.37
N ALA A 604 -12.37 31.12 -31.27
CA ALA A 604 -13.56 31.92 -31.55
C ALA A 604 -13.97 31.84 -33.03
N PHE A 605 -13.01 31.86 -33.96
CA PHE A 605 -13.26 31.74 -35.40
C PHE A 605 -13.80 30.35 -35.76
N ILE A 606 -13.23 29.28 -35.18
CA ILE A 606 -13.70 27.90 -35.39
C ILE A 606 -15.11 27.71 -34.82
N LYS A 607 -15.42 28.29 -33.65
CA LYS A 607 -16.78 28.27 -33.08
C LYS A 607 -17.78 29.05 -33.93
N LEU A 608 -17.38 30.21 -34.49
CA LEU A 608 -18.23 30.98 -35.39
C LEU A 608 -18.46 30.26 -36.72
N PHE A 609 -17.43 29.60 -37.25
CA PHE A 609 -17.50 28.85 -38.51
C PHE A 609 -18.36 27.58 -38.36
N LEU A 610 -18.22 26.85 -37.24
CA LEU A 610 -19.07 25.70 -36.92
C LEU A 610 -20.54 26.12 -36.68
N ALA A 611 -20.78 27.25 -36.02
CA ALA A 611 -22.14 27.79 -35.85
C ALA A 611 -22.75 28.23 -37.20
N ALA A 612 -21.96 28.81 -38.11
CA ALA A 612 -22.42 29.16 -39.45
C ALA A 612 -22.71 27.93 -40.33
N CYS A 613 -21.93 26.85 -40.21
CA CYS A 613 -22.18 25.57 -40.88
C CYS A 613 -23.40 24.80 -40.31
N LEU A 614 -23.70 24.96 -39.02
CA LEU A 614 -24.90 24.38 -38.38
C LEU A 614 -26.17 25.20 -38.67
N CYS A 615 -26.07 26.51 -38.89
CA CYS A 615 -27.21 27.33 -39.30
C CYS A 615 -27.57 27.20 -40.80
N SER A 616 -26.65 26.76 -41.65
CA SER A 616 -26.90 26.55 -43.09
C SER A 616 -27.46 25.17 -43.44
N THR A 617 -27.54 24.25 -42.47
CA THR A 617 -28.19 22.93 -42.62
C THR A 617 -29.62 22.86 -42.05
N ILE A 618 -30.11 23.93 -41.41
CA ILE A 618 -31.45 23.97 -40.76
C ILE A 618 -32.48 24.83 -41.53
N VAL A 619 -32.12 25.47 -42.65
CA VAL A 619 -33.04 26.34 -43.44
C VAL A 619 -33.68 25.66 -44.67
N VAL A 620 -33.57 24.33 -44.82
CA VAL A 620 -34.32 23.57 -45.85
C VAL A 620 -35.14 22.45 -45.22
N ALA A 621 -36.07 22.80 -44.34
CA ALA A 621 -37.26 21.99 -44.05
C ALA A 621 -38.27 22.81 -43.23
N ALA A 622 -39.55 22.69 -43.60
CA ALA A 622 -40.75 23.17 -42.90
C ALA A 622 -41.20 24.63 -43.16
N GLY A 623 -42.13 24.76 -44.11
CA GLY A 623 -43.04 25.89 -44.25
C GLY A 623 -44.48 25.52 -43.86
N THR A 624 -45.16 26.50 -43.25
CA THR A 624 -46.62 26.70 -43.04
C THR A 624 -47.30 26.21 -41.72
N PRO A 625 -48.06 27.09 -41.00
CA PRO A 625 -48.65 26.82 -39.67
C PRO A 625 -50.20 26.83 -39.63
N PRO A 626 -50.83 26.53 -38.46
CA PRO A 626 -52.06 27.22 -38.08
C PRO A 626 -52.06 27.83 -36.65
N LYS A 627 -53.01 28.76 -36.45
CA LYS A 627 -53.20 29.73 -35.34
C LYS A 627 -53.92 29.18 -34.08
N PRO A 628 -53.98 29.95 -32.95
CA PRO A 628 -54.24 29.46 -31.59
C PRO A 628 -55.56 29.96 -30.94
N THR A 629 -56.00 29.30 -29.86
CA THR A 629 -56.85 29.78 -28.70
C THR A 629 -56.79 28.68 -27.61
N GLY A 630 -56.91 28.86 -26.28
CA GLY A 630 -57.22 29.94 -25.34
C GLY A 630 -57.31 29.35 -23.90
N MET A 631 -57.24 30.22 -22.89
CA MET A 631 -57.07 30.03 -21.42
C MET A 631 -58.06 29.10 -20.65
N THR A 632 -57.68 28.56 -19.47
CA THR A 632 -58.10 29.02 -18.11
C THR A 632 -57.68 28.09 -16.93
N THR A 633 -57.63 28.67 -15.73
CA THR A 633 -56.98 28.32 -14.43
C THR A 633 -57.85 27.53 -13.41
N PRO A 634 -57.33 27.14 -12.21
CA PRO A 634 -57.73 25.94 -11.46
C PRO A 634 -58.51 26.17 -10.14
N GLN A 635 -59.00 25.08 -9.52
CA GLN A 635 -59.46 25.08 -8.12
C GLN A 635 -59.22 23.74 -7.36
N LYS A 636 -59.08 23.87 -6.02
CA LYS A 636 -58.68 22.91 -4.98
C LYS A 636 -59.86 22.28 -4.22
N THR A 637 -59.51 21.31 -3.34
CA THR A 637 -60.22 20.73 -2.17
C THR A 637 -60.97 19.41 -2.44
N SER A 638 -61.03 18.38 -1.58
CA SER A 638 -60.95 18.27 -0.11
C SER A 638 -60.63 16.82 0.38
N ARG A 639 -60.58 16.63 1.71
CA ARG A 639 -60.15 15.45 2.52
C ARG A 639 -61.24 14.36 2.72
N GLY A 640 -60.80 13.17 3.15
CA GLY A 640 -61.56 12.19 3.98
C GLY A 640 -61.17 10.73 3.64
N SER A 641 -60.42 9.97 4.46
CA SER A 641 -60.81 9.21 5.67
C SER A 641 -60.47 7.71 5.48
N ARG A 642 -59.76 7.11 6.44
CA ARG A 642 -59.45 5.66 6.66
C ARG A 642 -60.64 5.00 7.42
N PRO A 643 -60.72 3.66 7.74
CA PRO A 643 -59.73 2.57 7.61
C PRO A 643 -60.31 1.15 7.21
N THR A 644 -59.45 0.12 7.34
CA THR A 644 -59.67 -1.29 7.78
C THR A 644 -59.80 -2.48 6.79
N VAL A 645 -58.87 -3.44 7.00
CA VAL A 645 -58.97 -4.93 6.99
C VAL A 645 -58.52 -5.75 5.75
N LYS A 646 -57.58 -6.68 6.03
CA LYS A 646 -56.98 -7.82 5.28
C LYS A 646 -58.00 -8.97 5.03
N PRO A 647 -57.76 -10.12 4.32
CA PRO A 647 -56.47 -10.80 4.05
C PRO A 647 -56.26 -11.57 2.70
N GLN A 648 -55.00 -11.98 2.50
CA GLN A 648 -54.45 -13.21 1.86
C GLN A 648 -55.00 -13.73 0.52
N THR A 649 -54.11 -13.92 -0.46
CA THR A 649 -53.84 -15.25 -1.06
C THR A 649 -52.44 -15.34 -1.71
N THR A 650 -51.83 -16.51 -1.54
CA THR A 650 -50.51 -16.98 -1.95
C THR A 650 -50.56 -17.62 -3.35
N VAL A 651 -49.49 -17.53 -4.16
CA VAL A 651 -49.13 -18.59 -5.13
C VAL A 651 -47.60 -18.73 -5.20
N ALA A 652 -47.16 -19.96 -4.96
CA ALA A 652 -45.81 -20.48 -5.21
C ALA A 652 -45.73 -21.11 -6.60
N ILE A 653 -44.55 -21.12 -7.24
CA ILE A 653 -44.22 -22.09 -8.29
C ILE A 653 -42.80 -22.63 -8.05
N THR A 654 -42.71 -23.93 -8.28
CA THR A 654 -41.77 -24.96 -7.89
C THR A 654 -40.49 -25.06 -8.73
N THR A 655 -39.54 -25.76 -8.10
CA THR A 655 -38.30 -26.40 -8.60
C THR A 655 -38.50 -27.34 -9.80
N ASP A 656 -37.44 -27.52 -10.60
CA ASP A 656 -37.10 -28.86 -11.10
C ASP A 656 -35.59 -29.05 -11.38
N ASN A 657 -35.12 -30.25 -11.06
CA ASN A 657 -33.76 -30.78 -11.20
C ASN A 657 -33.74 -31.79 -12.36
N SER A 658 -32.66 -31.88 -13.13
CA SER A 658 -32.28 -33.17 -13.75
C SER A 658 -30.79 -33.26 -14.09
N ILE A 659 -30.23 -34.37 -13.63
CA ILE A 659 -28.86 -34.90 -13.77
C ILE A 659 -28.71 -35.60 -15.13
N VAL A 660 -27.53 -35.47 -15.78
CA VAL A 660 -26.99 -36.53 -16.67
C VAL A 660 -25.47 -36.64 -16.48
N THR A 661 -25.06 -37.86 -16.15
CA THR A 661 -23.68 -38.39 -16.09
C THR A 661 -23.22 -38.91 -17.46
N SER A 662 -21.94 -38.78 -17.82
CA SER A 662 -21.15 -39.90 -18.36
C SER A 662 -19.63 -39.64 -18.41
N ASN A 663 -18.88 -40.73 -18.20
CA ASN A 663 -17.42 -40.88 -18.13
C ASN A 663 -16.74 -40.87 -19.52
N SER A 664 -15.47 -40.48 -19.61
CA SER A 664 -14.32 -41.40 -19.88
C SER A 664 -13.05 -40.76 -20.50
N LYS A 665 -11.92 -40.95 -19.79
CA LYS A 665 -10.57 -41.40 -20.22
C LYS A 665 -9.94 -40.96 -21.57
N LYS A 666 -8.83 -40.19 -21.41
CA LYS A 666 -7.42 -40.44 -21.84
C LYS A 666 -6.99 -40.29 -23.33
N PRO A 667 -5.66 -40.10 -23.59
CA PRO A 667 -5.11 -39.10 -24.51
C PRO A 667 -4.43 -39.69 -25.76
N ILE A 668 -4.11 -38.86 -26.75
CA ILE A 668 -3.14 -39.20 -27.81
C ILE A 668 -2.15 -38.05 -28.04
N SER A 669 -0.89 -38.44 -28.11
CA SER A 669 0.30 -37.64 -28.31
C SER A 669 0.60 -37.33 -29.79
N SER A 670 1.42 -36.30 -29.95
CA SER A 670 2.66 -36.28 -30.76
C SER A 670 2.65 -35.64 -32.16
N ARG A 671 3.75 -34.87 -32.34
CA ARG A 671 4.56 -34.59 -33.53
C ARG A 671 4.14 -33.49 -34.51
N VAL A 672 4.74 -32.32 -34.28
CA VAL A 672 5.82 -31.73 -35.10
C VAL A 672 6.02 -32.34 -36.49
N VAL A 673 5.79 -31.55 -37.54
CA VAL A 673 6.68 -31.43 -38.72
C VAL A 673 6.70 -29.99 -39.20
N THR A 674 7.90 -29.43 -39.26
CA THR A 674 8.32 -28.19 -39.90
C THR A 674 8.39 -28.30 -41.42
N SER A 675 8.04 -27.25 -42.16
CA SER A 675 8.82 -26.85 -43.35
C SER A 675 8.65 -25.37 -43.69
N GLN A 676 9.79 -24.69 -43.78
CA GLN A 676 9.98 -23.34 -44.34
C GLN A 676 10.14 -23.44 -45.87
N SER A 677 9.80 -22.36 -46.60
CA SER A 677 10.74 -21.57 -47.44
C SER A 677 9.98 -20.62 -48.38
N LYS A 678 10.20 -19.30 -48.25
CA LYS A 678 11.04 -18.40 -49.10
C LYS A 678 10.34 -17.90 -50.39
N THR A 679 9.84 -16.65 -50.39
CA THR A 679 10.43 -15.41 -50.96
C THR A 679 10.71 -15.40 -52.46
N THR A 680 10.14 -14.41 -53.18
CA THR A 680 10.90 -13.49 -54.06
C THR A 680 10.05 -12.28 -54.50
N GLN A 681 10.71 -11.13 -54.67
CA GLN A 681 10.19 -9.79 -54.97
C GLN A 681 10.59 -9.34 -56.39
N ARG A 682 9.64 -8.65 -57.10
CA ARG A 682 9.76 -7.46 -58.00
C ARG A 682 10.75 -7.51 -59.22
N PRO A 683 10.83 -6.51 -60.16
CA PRO A 683 10.16 -5.18 -60.29
C PRO A 683 9.70 -4.72 -61.73
N VAL A 684 8.88 -3.64 -61.79
CA VAL A 684 8.93 -2.38 -62.64
C VAL A 684 8.87 -2.50 -64.19
N THR A 685 8.05 -1.78 -64.98
CA THR A 685 8.16 -0.33 -65.35
C THR A 685 6.98 0.19 -66.20
N THR A 686 6.86 1.52 -66.24
CA THR A 686 5.84 2.46 -66.76
C THR A 686 5.89 2.83 -68.27
N GLN A 687 4.75 3.22 -68.87
CA GLN A 687 4.65 4.20 -69.98
C GLN A 687 3.31 5.00 -69.95
N LYS A 688 3.37 6.28 -70.40
CA LYS A 688 2.34 7.37 -70.55
C LYS A 688 2.72 8.13 -71.86
N PRO A 689 2.02 9.19 -72.36
CA PRO A 689 0.60 9.61 -72.36
C PRO A 689 0.11 10.21 -73.73
N VAL A 690 -1.20 10.51 -73.93
CA VAL A 690 -1.71 11.62 -74.79
C VAL A 690 -3.06 12.16 -74.22
N SER A 691 -3.27 13.48 -74.37
CA SER A 691 -4.25 14.42 -73.79
C SER A 691 -5.66 14.44 -74.42
N THR A 692 -6.70 14.92 -73.72
CA THR A 692 -7.31 16.26 -73.91
C THR A 692 -8.29 16.65 -72.76
N THR A 693 -8.10 17.86 -72.19
CA THR A 693 -9.03 18.92 -71.64
C THR A 693 -10.40 18.54 -71.02
N ASN A 694 -10.93 19.09 -69.92
CA ASN A 694 -10.76 20.40 -69.24
C ASN A 694 -11.26 20.38 -67.77
N ALA A 695 -10.89 21.43 -67.03
CA ALA A 695 -10.97 21.68 -65.60
C ALA A 695 -12.34 21.69 -64.92
N ALA A 696 -12.45 20.99 -63.78
CA ALA A 696 -13.06 21.43 -62.51
C ALA A 696 -13.14 20.25 -61.52
N ASP A 697 -12.08 19.93 -60.77
CA ASP A 697 -12.16 19.17 -59.50
C ASP A 697 -10.80 19.03 -58.82
N THR A 698 -10.29 20.13 -58.25
CA THR A 698 -9.00 20.14 -57.53
C THR A 698 -9.08 20.85 -56.18
N ARG A 699 -10.26 20.87 -55.55
CA ARG A 699 -10.44 21.43 -54.20
C ARG A 699 -10.76 20.40 -53.11
N SER A 700 -11.03 19.14 -53.45
CA SER A 700 -11.37 18.11 -52.45
C SER A 700 -10.20 17.20 -52.04
N ILE A 701 -9.05 17.26 -52.72
CA ILE A 701 -7.88 16.39 -52.45
C ILE A 701 -6.76 17.14 -51.69
N ALA A 702 -6.73 18.48 -51.74
CA ALA A 702 -5.74 19.28 -51.00
C ALA A 702 -6.04 19.40 -49.49
N ILE A 703 -7.30 19.21 -49.08
CA ILE A 703 -7.72 19.31 -47.66
C ILE A 703 -7.38 18.03 -46.89
N THR A 704 -7.47 16.86 -47.53
CA THR A 704 -7.21 15.56 -46.88
C THR A 704 -5.72 15.35 -46.58
N THR A 705 -4.81 15.83 -47.43
CA THR A 705 -3.35 15.69 -47.22
C THR A 705 -2.82 16.65 -46.16
N MET A 706 -3.46 17.80 -45.95
CA MET A 706 -3.07 18.77 -44.91
C MET A 706 -3.49 18.30 -43.52
N VAL A 707 -4.63 17.61 -43.39
CA VAL A 707 -5.12 17.05 -42.12
C VAL A 707 -4.26 15.88 -41.64
N VAL A 708 -3.75 15.04 -42.56
CA VAL A 708 -2.88 13.90 -42.21
C VAL A 708 -1.50 14.34 -41.71
N SER A 709 -0.91 15.41 -42.28
CA SER A 709 0.38 15.94 -41.81
C SER A 709 0.32 16.69 -40.47
N VAL A 710 -0.82 17.31 -40.14
CA VAL A 710 -1.04 17.98 -38.85
C VAL A 710 -1.29 16.96 -37.73
N ILE A 711 -2.00 15.86 -38.02
CA ILE A 711 -2.19 14.76 -37.05
C ILE A 711 -0.88 14.01 -36.80
N ALA A 712 -0.03 13.82 -37.83
CA ALA A 712 1.28 13.18 -37.66
C ALA A 712 2.30 14.04 -36.87
N SER A 713 2.14 15.37 -36.86
CA SER A 713 3.02 16.27 -36.10
C SER A 713 2.58 16.48 -34.65
N LEU A 714 1.31 16.20 -34.32
CA LEU A 714 0.77 16.23 -32.95
C LEU A 714 0.93 14.90 -32.20
N ALA A 715 1.39 13.85 -32.87
CA ALA A 715 1.72 12.55 -32.26
C ALA A 715 3.21 12.42 -31.88
N TYR A 716 4.01 13.50 -32.06
CA TYR A 716 5.45 13.53 -31.77
C TYR A 716 5.87 14.71 -30.86
N MET A 717 4.90 15.41 -30.27
CA MET A 717 5.06 16.31 -29.11
C MET A 717 4.21 15.76 -27.98
#